data_AF-A0A7X9XF59-F1
#
_entry.id   AF-A0A7X9XF59-F1
#
_cell.length_a   1.000
_cell.length_b   1.000
_cell.length_c   1.000
_cell.angle_alpha   90.00
_cell.angle_beta   90.00
_cell.angle_gamma   90.00
#
_symmetry.space_group_name_H-M   'P 1'
#
loop_
_entity.id
_entity.type
_entity.pdbx_description
1 polymer ?
#
loop_
_entity_poly.entity_id
_entity_poly.type
_entity_poly.pdbx_seq_one_letter_code
_entity_poly.pdbx_strand_id
1 'polypeptide(L)'
;MLLSIAMIVKNEERNIERCLKALQVLNNKIEYEIIIVDTGSTDSTISIAKKYTEKVYEHNWTGNFAEMRNISIGYCKGKWILILDADEVLESEDEFINFFKSKESECVNCATVRLKNFISDNEENYLIGSLVRVFRNNKYFYYTGRVHEQPNILPPIACTNITIQHYGYSREDYKLMEYKYERNKKLLLEDLEEGKDLIYTYFQLAQTYSMANKNNEAFVSIKKSFDLVKNEENQKKYLYIYHFYSREELERQNYEKVIQVCEKALKHTDEHLDFYYMILKAYLGLNKYIEAKKYFEKYFELYNKLKNGFIVRDISVINFSFCRQEEVLRDEILCKHKLKEYNNIPILFDELKKNKIKEQLKEIYIYSLVKNKMSDKISEYLKEKQIDDEYIQSIINVIKKIRDESLTGDVTEEIGYFLNLDFRLDQYIERVLLKSNVEKNKAKIDLNIYYLWKAEYIQEVLISEEEDFSIFEELALEDVKKYISFVSSNYKCLALLYEYTEKNFMSSDIKLLNLITSIEEVLLFNPSIEDNQYKNLISRTFINKINVIRKMYNNIIFCDKSLNKLINRSERIWIDIREAMLAYKYDKLMYIRNLKEMLKNYPEYNRLIKLYLKDIGENNITKEMIKEKEYLLNVVQNLVNENRIAEALEILSELKKIFKFDPTILNYLGVVNYMNGNYDEAINNLALSDVLEENNFDTLYNMACVFEFKGSLEMARYYYQKSYDLCDDNQLKQEIYNIINKIK
;
A
#
# COMPACT_ATOMS: atom_id res chain seq x y z
N MET A 1 -17.80 -20.72 54.91
CA MET A 1 -16.34 -20.71 54.66
C MET A 1 -16.05 -19.35 54.08
N LEU A 2 -15.13 -18.59 54.69
CA LEU A 2 -14.80 -17.25 54.25
C LEU A 2 -13.69 -17.25 53.17
N LEU A 3 -13.90 -16.54 52.08
CA LEU A 3 -12.92 -16.23 51.03
C LEU A 3 -12.48 -14.76 51.15
N SER A 4 -11.19 -14.47 51.21
CA SER A 4 -10.68 -13.10 51.07
C SER A 4 -10.34 -12.82 49.61
N ILE A 5 -10.82 -11.70 49.07
CA ILE A 5 -10.43 -11.20 47.76
C ILE A 5 -9.49 -10.02 48.01
N ALA A 6 -8.22 -10.17 47.65
CA ALA A 6 -7.18 -9.19 47.96
C ALA A 6 -6.70 -8.48 46.68
N MET A 7 -6.70 -7.15 46.74
CA MET A 7 -6.37 -6.27 45.63
C MET A 7 -5.35 -5.21 46.06
N ILE A 8 -4.43 -4.87 45.16
CA ILE A 8 -3.63 -3.64 45.25
C ILE A 8 -4.09 -2.70 44.14
N VAL A 9 -4.33 -1.43 44.44
CA VAL A 9 -4.90 -0.48 43.48
C VAL A 9 -4.15 0.85 43.45
N LYS A 10 -4.19 1.50 42.29
CA LYS A 10 -3.72 2.88 42.09
C LYS A 10 -4.32 3.46 40.81
N ASN A 11 -5.14 4.50 40.92
CA ASN A 11 -5.76 5.21 39.80
C ASN A 11 -6.52 4.30 38.82
N GLU A 12 -7.45 3.51 39.35
CA GLU A 12 -8.26 2.53 38.62
C GLU A 12 -9.75 2.91 38.56
N GLU A 13 -10.09 4.21 38.61
CA GLU A 13 -11.50 4.66 38.60
C GLU A 13 -12.28 4.17 37.37
N ARG A 14 -11.58 3.92 36.26
CA ARG A 14 -12.16 3.40 35.00
C ARG A 14 -12.57 1.93 35.07
N ASN A 15 -11.94 1.14 35.94
CA ASN A 15 -12.05 -0.32 35.94
C ASN A 15 -12.65 -0.89 37.23
N ILE A 16 -12.29 -0.30 38.38
CA ILE A 16 -12.55 -0.90 39.70
C ILE A 16 -14.05 -1.11 39.97
N GLU A 17 -14.93 -0.22 39.51
CA GLU A 17 -16.38 -0.39 39.71
C GLU A 17 -16.92 -1.62 38.97
N ARG A 18 -16.45 -1.86 37.75
CA ARG A 18 -16.82 -3.04 36.95
C ARG A 18 -16.34 -4.33 37.62
N CYS A 19 -15.08 -4.36 38.07
CA CYS A 19 -14.49 -5.47 38.81
C CYS A 19 -15.31 -5.82 40.06
N LEU A 20 -15.52 -4.84 40.95
CA LEU A 20 -16.20 -5.05 42.22
C LEU A 20 -17.69 -5.38 42.06
N LYS A 21 -18.35 -4.79 41.07
CA LYS A 21 -19.75 -5.11 40.74
C LYS A 21 -19.90 -6.56 40.29
N ALA A 22 -18.97 -7.08 39.50
CA ALA A 22 -19.01 -8.47 39.04
C ALA A 22 -18.91 -9.48 40.20
N LEU A 23 -18.24 -9.14 41.29
CA LEU A 23 -18.14 -10.02 42.48
C LEU A 23 -19.46 -10.17 43.24
N GLN A 24 -20.41 -9.26 43.06
CA GLN A 24 -21.70 -9.32 43.77
C GLN A 24 -22.52 -10.56 43.42
N VAL A 25 -22.25 -11.23 42.30
CA VAL A 25 -22.87 -12.52 41.94
C VAL A 25 -22.62 -13.60 42.99
N LEU A 26 -21.51 -13.49 43.74
CA LEU A 26 -21.15 -14.41 44.82
C LEU A 26 -21.98 -14.20 46.11
N ASN A 27 -22.72 -13.09 46.21
CA ASN A 27 -23.56 -12.78 47.37
C ASN A 27 -24.54 -13.93 47.64
N ASN A 28 -24.67 -14.31 48.91
CA ASN A 28 -25.52 -15.42 49.37
C ASN A 28 -25.11 -16.82 48.88
N LYS A 29 -24.02 -16.96 48.11
CA LYS A 29 -23.54 -18.26 47.61
C LYS A 29 -22.27 -18.72 48.33
N ILE A 30 -21.35 -17.80 48.58
CA ILE A 30 -20.13 -18.00 49.38
C ILE A 30 -19.94 -16.77 50.27
N GLU A 31 -19.48 -16.95 51.50
CA GLU A 31 -19.08 -15.84 52.35
C GLU A 31 -17.72 -15.31 51.87
N TYR A 32 -17.63 -14.02 51.58
CA TYR A 32 -16.37 -13.40 51.16
C TYR A 32 -16.17 -12.03 51.79
N GLU A 33 -14.92 -11.60 51.84
CA GLU A 33 -14.52 -10.23 52.20
C GLU A 33 -13.64 -9.66 51.08
N ILE A 34 -13.75 -8.36 50.82
CA ILE A 34 -12.91 -7.66 49.86
C ILE A 34 -11.91 -6.80 50.64
N ILE A 35 -10.63 -7.01 50.39
CA ILE A 35 -9.49 -6.28 50.97
C ILE A 35 -8.84 -5.46 49.85
N ILE A 36 -8.84 -4.14 50.00
CA ILE A 36 -8.22 -3.24 49.02
C ILE A 36 -7.09 -2.48 49.71
N VAL A 37 -5.89 -2.58 49.16
CA VAL A 37 -4.75 -1.75 49.53
C VAL A 37 -4.52 -0.72 48.43
N ASP A 38 -4.76 0.54 48.75
CA ASP A 38 -4.49 1.66 47.86
C ASP A 38 -3.03 2.15 48.02
N THR A 39 -2.34 2.35 46.90
CA THR A 39 -0.91 2.74 46.88
C THR A 39 -0.69 4.19 46.47
N GLY A 40 -1.66 5.05 46.76
CA GLY A 40 -1.67 6.48 46.50
C GLY A 40 -2.44 6.86 45.24
N SER A 41 -3.72 6.48 45.15
CA SER A 41 -4.64 6.99 44.14
C SER A 41 -4.93 8.47 44.34
N THR A 42 -5.06 9.19 43.24
CA THR A 42 -5.40 10.62 43.18
C THR A 42 -6.74 10.88 42.49
N ASP A 43 -7.39 9.82 42.01
CA ASP A 43 -8.67 9.83 41.30
C ASP A 43 -9.81 9.28 42.19
N SER A 44 -10.95 8.93 41.60
CA SER A 44 -12.11 8.43 42.35
C SER A 44 -12.00 6.97 42.81
N THR A 45 -10.86 6.30 42.65
CA THR A 45 -10.70 4.86 42.96
C THR A 45 -11.14 4.50 44.38
N ILE A 46 -10.68 5.25 45.38
CA ILE A 46 -10.98 4.98 46.79
C ILE A 46 -12.46 5.20 47.09
N SER A 47 -13.07 6.26 46.53
CA SER A 47 -14.48 6.57 46.78
C SER A 47 -15.40 5.51 46.16
N ILE A 48 -15.04 4.98 44.99
CA ILE A 48 -15.72 3.87 44.35
C ILE A 48 -15.56 2.60 45.18
N ALA A 49 -14.34 2.23 45.58
CA ALA A 49 -14.06 1.04 46.38
C ALA A 49 -14.86 0.98 47.69
N LYS A 50 -14.98 2.12 48.40
CA LYS A 50 -15.73 2.25 49.67
C LYS A 50 -17.23 1.97 49.53
N LYS A 51 -17.80 1.98 48.32
CA LYS A 51 -19.19 1.54 48.09
C LYS A 51 -19.38 0.02 48.25
N TYR A 52 -18.31 -0.76 48.11
CA TYR A 52 -18.36 -2.23 48.07
C TYR A 52 -17.73 -2.89 49.30
N THR A 53 -16.81 -2.22 50.00
CA THR A 53 -16.19 -2.74 51.23
C THR A 53 -15.71 -1.60 52.14
N GLU A 54 -15.79 -1.82 53.45
CA GLU A 54 -15.20 -0.92 54.45
C GLU A 54 -13.68 -1.15 54.62
N LYS A 55 -13.16 -2.28 54.11
CA LYS A 55 -11.77 -2.72 54.29
C LYS A 55 -10.86 -2.17 53.20
N VAL A 56 -10.80 -0.84 53.11
CA VAL A 56 -9.90 -0.09 52.21
C VAL A 56 -8.78 0.52 53.05
N TYR A 57 -7.54 0.13 52.77
CA TYR A 57 -6.35 0.54 53.51
C TYR A 57 -5.40 1.32 52.61
N GLU A 58 -4.95 2.49 53.07
CA GLU A 58 -4.00 3.33 52.33
C GLU A 58 -2.57 3.04 52.81
N HIS A 59 -1.67 2.75 51.86
CA HIS A 59 -0.24 2.51 52.12
C HIS A 59 0.62 3.26 51.11
N ASN A 60 1.79 3.73 51.54
CA ASN A 60 2.72 4.37 50.62
C ASN A 60 3.36 3.32 49.69
N TRP A 61 3.45 3.62 48.39
CA TRP A 61 4.17 2.79 47.43
C TRP A 61 5.65 2.64 47.82
N THR A 62 6.12 1.42 48.07
CA THR A 62 7.50 1.15 48.52
C THR A 62 8.48 0.88 47.36
N GLY A 63 8.01 0.91 46.12
CA GLY A 63 8.81 0.46 44.98
C GLY A 63 8.83 -1.06 44.81
N ASN A 64 7.99 -1.81 45.54
CA ASN A 64 7.97 -3.28 45.51
C ASN A 64 6.53 -3.83 45.47
N PHE A 65 6.16 -4.49 44.36
CA PHE A 65 4.82 -5.06 44.18
C PHE A 65 4.54 -6.23 45.14
N ALA A 66 5.52 -7.13 45.34
CA ALA A 66 5.36 -8.23 46.28
C ALA A 66 5.09 -7.73 47.70
N GLU A 67 5.73 -6.65 48.13
CA GLU A 67 5.50 -6.06 49.44
C GLU A 67 4.06 -5.56 49.58
N MET A 68 3.54 -4.83 48.59
CA MET A 68 2.15 -4.36 48.60
C MET A 68 1.15 -5.52 48.55
N ARG A 69 1.41 -6.57 47.76
CA ARG A 69 0.61 -7.81 47.77
C ARG A 69 0.62 -8.44 49.16
N ASN A 70 1.77 -8.56 49.79
CA ASN A 70 1.91 -9.16 51.12
C ASN A 70 1.21 -8.34 52.21
N ILE A 71 1.20 -7.01 52.11
CA ILE A 71 0.40 -6.14 52.99
C ILE A 71 -1.09 -6.46 52.83
N SER A 72 -1.59 -6.55 51.59
CA SER A 72 -2.99 -6.91 51.33
C SER A 72 -3.36 -8.29 51.91
N ILE A 73 -2.45 -9.27 51.75
CA ILE A 73 -2.60 -10.63 52.28
C ILE A 73 -2.65 -10.62 53.83
N GLY A 74 -1.88 -9.75 54.48
CA GLY A 74 -1.85 -9.62 55.95
C GLY A 74 -3.18 -9.20 56.57
N TYR A 75 -4.05 -8.52 55.82
CA TYR A 75 -5.39 -8.16 56.25
C TYR A 75 -6.43 -9.27 56.05
N CYS A 76 -6.14 -10.30 55.25
CA CYS A 76 -7.07 -11.38 54.93
C CYS A 76 -7.36 -12.28 56.14
N LYS A 77 -8.64 -12.60 56.38
CA LYS A 77 -9.12 -13.51 57.43
C LYS A 77 -9.78 -14.78 56.88
N GLY A 78 -10.03 -14.84 55.58
CA GLY A 78 -10.61 -15.98 54.89
C GLY A 78 -9.72 -17.23 54.93
N LYS A 79 -10.32 -18.41 54.80
CA LYS A 79 -9.62 -19.69 54.64
C LYS A 79 -8.88 -19.75 53.30
N TRP A 80 -9.41 -19.06 52.30
CA TRP A 80 -8.85 -18.92 50.95
C TRP A 80 -8.62 -17.44 50.65
N ILE A 81 -7.66 -17.17 49.76
CA ILE A 81 -7.34 -15.86 49.22
C ILE A 81 -7.42 -15.95 47.70
N LEU A 82 -8.23 -15.09 47.08
CA LEU A 82 -8.18 -14.78 45.66
C LEU A 82 -7.38 -13.49 45.48
N ILE A 83 -6.32 -13.53 44.69
CA ILE A 83 -5.62 -12.33 44.22
C ILE A 83 -6.31 -11.86 42.94
N LEU A 84 -6.84 -10.64 42.95
CA LEU A 84 -7.58 -10.06 41.83
C LEU A 84 -7.08 -8.63 41.56
N ASP A 85 -6.92 -8.27 40.29
CA ASP A 85 -6.55 -6.92 39.87
C ASP A 85 -7.80 -6.08 39.52
N ALA A 86 -7.70 -4.75 39.61
CA ALA A 86 -8.88 -3.87 39.46
C ALA A 86 -9.44 -3.81 38.03
N ASP A 87 -8.65 -4.25 37.06
CA ASP A 87 -8.96 -4.39 35.64
C ASP A 87 -9.32 -5.83 35.24
N GLU A 88 -9.52 -6.71 36.23
CA GLU A 88 -9.95 -8.09 36.08
C GLU A 88 -11.43 -8.29 36.50
N VAL A 89 -12.15 -9.17 35.82
CA VAL A 89 -13.58 -9.46 36.01
C VAL A 89 -13.83 -10.97 36.00
N LEU A 90 -14.53 -11.50 36.99
CA LEU A 90 -14.93 -12.92 36.99
C LEU A 90 -15.98 -13.17 35.90
N GLU A 91 -15.69 -14.06 34.94
CA GLU A 91 -16.57 -14.31 33.78
C GLU A 91 -17.80 -15.15 34.15
N SER A 92 -17.60 -16.19 34.95
CA SER A 92 -18.67 -17.08 35.42
C SER A 92 -18.46 -17.45 36.89
N GLU A 93 -19.56 -17.42 37.63
CA GLU A 93 -19.59 -17.80 39.04
C GLU A 93 -19.65 -19.32 39.26
N ASP A 94 -20.15 -20.09 38.29
CA ASP A 94 -20.48 -21.50 38.48
C ASP A 94 -19.22 -22.33 38.76
N GLU A 95 -18.22 -22.24 37.89
CA GLU A 95 -16.92 -22.93 38.05
C GLU A 95 -16.21 -22.48 39.34
N PHE A 96 -16.29 -21.19 39.65
CA PHE A 96 -15.69 -20.61 40.85
C PHE A 96 -16.33 -21.18 42.12
N ILE A 97 -17.66 -21.22 42.17
CA ILE A 97 -18.41 -21.73 43.32
C ILE A 97 -18.27 -23.24 43.43
N ASN A 98 -18.33 -23.96 42.31
CA ASN A 98 -18.20 -25.41 42.25
C ASN A 98 -16.84 -25.87 42.78
N PHE A 99 -15.75 -25.17 42.45
CA PHE A 99 -14.43 -25.46 43.01
C PHE A 99 -14.46 -25.45 44.54
N PHE A 100 -14.95 -24.38 45.17
CA PHE A 100 -14.97 -24.26 46.64
C PHE A 100 -15.98 -25.20 47.33
N LYS A 101 -17.00 -25.68 46.61
CA LYS A 101 -17.93 -26.70 47.12
C LYS A 101 -17.45 -28.13 46.88
N SER A 102 -16.43 -28.32 46.05
CA SER A 102 -15.89 -29.64 45.72
C SER A 102 -15.00 -30.19 46.82
N LYS A 103 -14.91 -31.53 46.89
CA LYS A 103 -13.92 -32.22 47.73
C LYS A 103 -12.48 -31.93 47.31
N GLU A 104 -12.26 -31.55 46.05
CA GLU A 104 -10.92 -31.21 45.55
C GLU A 104 -10.33 -30.03 46.32
N SER A 105 -11.14 -29.01 46.63
CA SER A 105 -10.71 -27.85 47.41
C SER A 105 -10.18 -28.21 48.80
N GLU A 106 -10.58 -29.34 49.38
CA GLU A 106 -10.08 -29.76 50.69
C GLU A 106 -8.66 -30.33 50.62
N CYS A 107 -8.31 -30.91 49.47
CA CYS A 107 -7.07 -31.64 49.21
C CYS A 107 -5.96 -30.78 48.60
N VAL A 108 -6.27 -29.55 48.16
CA VAL A 108 -5.31 -28.66 47.49
C VAL A 108 -4.92 -27.45 48.33
N ASN A 109 -3.82 -26.82 47.94
CA ASN A 109 -3.30 -25.60 48.55
C ASN A 109 -3.44 -24.38 47.64
N CYS A 110 -3.52 -24.59 46.33
CA CYS A 110 -3.68 -23.53 45.34
C CYS A 110 -4.61 -23.98 44.21
N ALA A 111 -5.16 -23.02 43.48
CA ALA A 111 -5.89 -23.26 42.24
C ALA A 111 -5.53 -22.23 41.16
N THR A 112 -5.51 -22.72 39.92
CA THR A 112 -5.29 -21.89 38.72
C THR A 112 -6.58 -21.24 38.26
N VAL A 113 -6.45 -20.13 37.55
CA VAL A 113 -7.52 -19.45 36.80
C VAL A 113 -7.05 -19.20 35.37
N ARG A 114 -7.98 -19.26 34.42
CA ARG A 114 -7.77 -18.88 33.02
C ARG A 114 -7.96 -17.37 32.89
N LEU A 115 -6.92 -16.65 32.50
CA LEU A 115 -7.00 -15.24 32.17
C LEU A 115 -7.27 -15.05 30.68
N LYS A 116 -8.39 -14.41 30.38
CA LYS A 116 -8.82 -13.99 29.05
C LYS A 116 -8.42 -12.53 28.84
N ASN A 117 -7.24 -12.32 28.26
CA ASN A 117 -6.67 -10.99 28.04
C ASN A 117 -7.19 -10.43 26.72
N PHE A 118 -8.04 -9.40 26.76
CA PHE A 118 -8.55 -8.77 25.54
C PHE A 118 -7.45 -7.97 24.82
N ILE A 119 -7.38 -8.13 23.50
CA ILE A 119 -6.40 -7.45 22.63
C ILE A 119 -6.96 -6.11 22.12
N SER A 120 -8.28 -5.98 22.10
CA SER A 120 -9.04 -4.82 21.65
C SER A 120 -10.36 -4.75 22.40
N ASP A 121 -11.01 -3.59 22.36
CA ASP A 121 -12.27 -3.34 23.07
C ASP A 121 -13.46 -4.16 22.54
N ASN A 122 -13.34 -4.81 21.37
CA ASN A 122 -14.41 -5.57 20.75
C ASN A 122 -14.66 -6.96 21.35
N GLU A 123 -13.96 -7.36 22.43
CA GLU A 123 -14.07 -8.63 23.18
C GLU A 123 -13.95 -9.95 22.35
N GLU A 124 -13.82 -9.87 21.03
CA GLU A 124 -13.72 -11.02 20.12
C GLU A 124 -12.31 -11.60 20.04
N ASN A 125 -11.29 -10.76 20.25
CA ASN A 125 -9.88 -11.16 20.17
C ASN A 125 -9.25 -11.14 21.56
N TYR A 126 -8.85 -12.31 22.05
CA TYR A 126 -8.21 -12.45 23.35
C TYR A 126 -7.11 -13.51 23.36
N LEU A 127 -6.17 -13.35 24.29
CA LEU A 127 -5.15 -14.34 24.62
C LEU A 127 -5.56 -15.08 25.89
N ILE A 128 -5.41 -16.41 25.90
CA ILE A 128 -5.62 -17.23 27.09
C ILE A 128 -4.26 -17.54 27.73
N GLY A 129 -4.14 -17.23 29.02
CA GLY A 129 -3.07 -17.73 29.89
C GLY A 129 -3.66 -18.36 31.15
N SER A 130 -2.90 -19.22 31.83
CA SER A 130 -3.30 -19.77 33.13
C SER A 130 -2.37 -19.24 34.21
N LEU A 131 -2.91 -18.70 35.29
CA LEU A 131 -2.13 -18.26 36.46
C LEU A 131 -2.68 -18.89 37.73
N VAL A 132 -1.82 -19.10 38.73
CA VAL A 132 -2.28 -19.40 40.09
C VAL A 132 -2.75 -18.10 40.74
N ARG A 133 -4.05 -18.00 41.05
CA ARG A 133 -4.64 -16.81 41.69
C ARG A 133 -5.42 -17.13 42.97
N VAL A 134 -5.72 -18.41 43.23
CA VAL A 134 -6.46 -18.85 44.42
C VAL A 134 -5.52 -19.63 45.33
N PHE A 135 -5.42 -19.21 46.60
CA PHE A 135 -4.43 -19.71 47.54
C PHE A 135 -5.05 -20.00 48.90
N ARG A 136 -4.58 -21.05 49.56
CA ARG A 136 -4.97 -21.34 50.95
C ARG A 136 -4.30 -20.31 51.87
N ASN A 137 -5.08 -19.67 52.74
CA ASN A 137 -4.55 -18.68 53.67
C ASN A 137 -3.73 -19.38 54.75
N ASN A 138 -2.42 -19.42 54.57
CA ASN A 138 -1.48 -19.96 55.54
C ASN A 138 -0.19 -19.14 55.52
N LYS A 139 0.63 -19.30 56.56
CA LYS A 139 1.88 -18.53 56.73
C LYS A 139 2.95 -18.75 55.64
N TYR A 140 2.75 -19.71 54.76
CA TYR A 140 3.68 -20.04 53.67
C TYR A 140 3.26 -19.43 52.33
N PHE A 141 2.08 -18.82 52.23
CA PHE A 141 1.68 -18.06 51.05
C PHE A 141 2.12 -16.60 51.18
N TYR A 142 3.00 -16.18 50.28
CA TYR A 142 3.51 -14.82 50.15
C TYR A 142 4.05 -14.61 48.74
N TYR A 143 4.21 -13.36 48.33
CA TYR A 143 4.84 -12.96 47.08
C TYR A 143 6.31 -12.58 47.28
N THR A 144 7.12 -12.80 46.24
CA THR A 144 8.51 -12.33 46.14
C THR A 144 8.77 -11.65 44.80
N GLY A 145 9.83 -10.82 44.74
CA GLY A 145 10.21 -10.09 43.54
C GLY A 145 9.62 -8.68 43.49
N ARG A 146 10.39 -7.72 42.96
CA ARG A 146 10.01 -6.30 43.01
C ARG A 146 8.95 -5.93 41.97
N VAL A 147 9.06 -6.51 40.78
CA VAL A 147 8.18 -6.33 39.62
C VAL A 147 7.92 -7.70 38.99
N HIS A 148 6.71 -7.93 38.47
CA HIS A 148 6.26 -9.26 38.01
C HIS A 148 6.45 -10.31 39.11
N GLU A 149 6.02 -9.94 40.31
CA GLU A 149 6.15 -10.70 41.54
C GLU A 149 5.58 -12.12 41.39
N GLN A 150 6.25 -13.09 41.99
CA GLN A 150 5.84 -14.49 41.93
C GLN A 150 5.30 -14.95 43.29
N PRO A 151 4.12 -15.62 43.31
CA PRO A 151 3.60 -16.21 44.53
C PRO A 151 4.43 -17.44 44.89
N ASN A 152 4.64 -17.66 46.19
CA ASN A 152 5.13 -18.93 46.68
C ASN A 152 4.01 -19.97 46.59
N ILE A 153 4.01 -20.75 45.51
CA ILE A 153 2.99 -21.75 45.20
C ILE A 153 3.28 -23.04 45.98
N LEU A 154 2.27 -23.55 46.68
CA LEU A 154 2.35 -24.79 47.45
C LEU A 154 1.57 -25.90 46.75
N PRO A 155 2.18 -27.03 46.38
CA PRO A 155 1.45 -28.17 45.87
C PRO A 155 0.63 -28.87 46.98
N PRO A 156 -0.41 -29.66 46.63
CA PRO A 156 -0.91 -29.86 45.28
C PRO A 156 -1.78 -28.68 44.80
N ILE A 157 -1.79 -28.47 43.49
CA ILE A 157 -2.48 -27.36 42.80
C ILE A 157 -3.67 -27.95 42.01
N ALA A 158 -4.86 -27.36 42.17
CA ALA A 158 -6.00 -27.65 41.31
C ALA A 158 -5.90 -26.88 39.98
N CYS A 159 -6.07 -27.61 38.88
CA CYS A 159 -6.16 -27.03 37.55
C CYS A 159 -7.63 -26.80 37.22
N THR A 160 -8.08 -25.54 37.14
CA THR A 160 -9.52 -25.21 37.02
C THR A 160 -9.86 -24.52 35.70
N ASN A 161 -11.17 -24.46 35.40
CA ASN A 161 -11.73 -23.68 34.29
C ASN A 161 -12.34 -22.35 34.75
N ILE A 162 -11.99 -21.88 35.95
CA ILE A 162 -12.37 -20.55 36.43
C ILE A 162 -11.77 -19.51 35.47
N THR A 163 -12.62 -18.71 34.82
CA THR A 163 -12.18 -17.69 33.86
C THR A 163 -12.31 -16.29 34.44
N ILE A 164 -11.24 -15.52 34.30
CA ILE A 164 -11.19 -14.10 34.62
C ILE A 164 -10.88 -13.34 33.33
N GLN A 165 -11.72 -12.37 33.00
CA GLN A 165 -11.53 -11.42 31.91
C GLN A 165 -10.60 -10.31 32.36
N HIS A 166 -9.62 -9.95 31.54
CA HIS A 166 -8.63 -8.92 31.85
C HIS A 166 -8.65 -7.82 30.78
N TYR A 167 -8.93 -6.59 31.21
CA TYR A 167 -9.12 -5.41 30.38
C TYR A 167 -7.91 -4.46 30.36
N GLY A 168 -6.87 -4.73 31.16
CA GLY A 168 -5.72 -3.85 31.38
C GLY A 168 -4.75 -3.64 30.21
N TYR A 169 -5.02 -4.22 29.03
CA TYR A 169 -4.14 -4.22 27.86
C TYR A 169 -4.68 -3.45 26.65
N SER A 170 -5.49 -2.40 26.84
CA SER A 170 -5.68 -1.43 25.77
C SER A 170 -4.35 -0.70 25.52
N ARG A 171 -3.67 -1.02 24.42
CA ARG A 171 -2.40 -0.41 23.99
C ARG A 171 -2.53 1.04 23.51
N GLU A 172 -3.71 1.63 23.72
CA GLU A 172 -4.09 2.92 23.15
C GLU A 172 -3.69 4.09 24.07
N ASP A 173 -3.46 3.86 25.37
CA ASP A 173 -2.93 4.87 26.28
C ASP A 173 -1.40 4.87 26.32
N TYR A 174 -0.81 5.57 25.36
CA TYR A 174 0.65 5.70 25.22
C TYR A 174 1.34 6.22 26.49
N LYS A 175 0.74 7.21 27.18
CA LYS A 175 1.33 7.81 28.38
C LYS A 175 1.38 6.81 29.53
N LEU A 176 0.31 6.04 29.73
CA LEU A 176 0.28 5.00 30.75
C LEU A 176 1.29 3.88 30.44
N MET A 177 1.42 3.49 29.17
CA MET A 177 2.40 2.49 28.74
C MET A 177 3.84 2.96 28.99
N GLU A 178 4.16 4.21 28.64
CA GLU A 178 5.49 4.80 28.85
C GLU A 178 5.84 4.87 30.34
N TYR A 179 4.90 5.30 31.18
CA TYR A 179 5.07 5.31 32.63
C TYR A 179 5.33 3.90 33.21
N LYS A 180 4.51 2.90 32.81
CA LYS A 180 4.69 1.50 33.24
C LYS A 180 6.04 0.94 32.79
N TYR A 181 6.43 1.22 31.54
CA TYR A 181 7.71 0.81 30.96
C TYR A 181 8.90 1.38 31.75
N GLU A 182 8.98 2.70 31.94
CA GLU A 182 10.11 3.31 32.66
C GLU A 182 10.18 2.88 34.12
N ARG A 183 9.03 2.77 34.80
CA ARG A 183 8.97 2.24 36.17
C ARG A 183 9.50 0.81 36.25
N ASN A 184 8.96 -0.11 35.43
CA ASN A 184 9.31 -1.52 35.49
C ASN A 184 10.78 -1.73 35.09
N LYS A 185 11.24 -1.07 34.02
CA LYS A 185 12.63 -1.10 33.57
C LYS A 185 13.59 -0.69 34.68
N LYS A 186 13.34 0.43 35.36
CA LYS A 186 14.19 0.91 36.47
C LYS A 186 14.33 -0.17 37.55
N LEU A 187 13.21 -0.69 38.03
CA LEU A 187 13.17 -1.67 39.12
C LEU A 187 13.83 -3.01 38.74
N LEU A 188 13.67 -3.45 37.49
CA LEU A 188 14.31 -4.67 36.98
C LEU A 188 15.82 -4.51 36.79
N LEU A 189 16.29 -3.31 36.41
CA LEU A 189 17.72 -3.02 36.33
C LEU A 189 18.37 -3.00 37.72
N GLU A 190 17.70 -2.44 38.74
CA GLU A 190 18.15 -2.52 40.14
C GLU A 190 18.26 -3.97 40.61
N ASP A 191 17.23 -4.80 40.36
CA ASP A 191 17.29 -6.22 40.72
C ASP A 191 18.40 -6.99 39.97
N LEU A 192 18.72 -6.58 38.73
CA LEU A 192 19.82 -7.14 37.96
C LEU A 192 21.19 -6.73 38.52
N GLU A 193 21.37 -5.48 38.93
CA GLU A 193 22.60 -4.99 39.59
C GLU A 193 22.83 -5.69 40.94
N GLU A 194 21.76 -5.97 41.68
CA GLU A 194 21.79 -6.72 42.94
C GLU A 194 21.96 -8.24 42.74
N GLY A 195 21.97 -8.73 41.49
CA GLY A 195 22.16 -10.15 41.17
C GLY A 195 20.97 -11.05 41.52
N LYS A 196 19.76 -10.49 41.66
CA LYS A 196 18.55 -11.24 42.01
C LYS A 196 18.00 -12.00 40.80
N ASP A 197 17.85 -13.33 40.96
CA ASP A 197 17.27 -14.26 39.98
C ASP A 197 17.53 -13.86 38.52
N LEU A 198 18.80 -13.92 38.11
CA LEU A 198 19.26 -13.41 36.82
C LEU A 198 18.45 -13.97 35.63
N ILE A 199 18.04 -15.24 35.69
CA ILE A 199 17.26 -15.89 34.64
C ILE A 199 15.91 -15.20 34.49
N TYR A 200 15.16 -15.09 35.59
CA TYR A 200 13.83 -14.50 35.57
C TYR A 200 13.87 -12.99 35.31
N THR A 201 14.83 -12.27 35.90
CA THR A 201 14.99 -10.82 35.72
C THR A 201 15.29 -10.47 34.25
N TYR A 202 16.17 -11.21 33.56
CA TYR A 202 16.40 -11.01 32.13
C TYR A 202 15.16 -11.32 31.27
N PHE A 203 14.38 -12.36 31.63
CA PHE A 203 13.12 -12.65 30.96
C PHE A 203 12.13 -11.49 31.12
N GLN A 204 11.97 -10.94 32.33
CA GLN A 204 11.07 -9.82 32.58
C GLN A 204 11.52 -8.51 31.93
N LEU A 205 12.83 -8.26 31.84
CA LEU A 205 13.38 -7.18 31.02
C LEU A 205 13.01 -7.37 29.55
N ALA A 206 13.12 -8.60 29.03
CA ALA A 206 12.75 -8.89 27.65
C ALA A 206 11.26 -8.61 27.37
N GLN A 207 10.37 -9.02 28.28
CA GLN A 207 8.94 -8.70 28.19
C GLN A 207 8.69 -7.19 28.24
N THR A 208 9.34 -6.49 29.17
CA THR A 208 9.22 -5.03 29.34
C THR A 208 9.69 -4.28 28.09
N TYR A 209 10.82 -4.66 27.50
CA TYR A 209 11.31 -4.09 26.24
C TYR A 209 10.38 -4.39 25.06
N SER A 210 9.87 -5.63 24.97
CA SER A 210 8.93 -6.05 23.93
C SER A 210 7.64 -5.23 23.98
N MET A 211 7.10 -4.97 25.17
CA MET A 211 5.93 -4.11 25.36
C MET A 211 6.15 -2.65 24.89
N ALA A 212 7.39 -2.16 24.94
CA ALA A 212 7.77 -0.83 24.48
C ALA A 212 8.29 -0.81 23.02
N ASN A 213 8.10 -1.89 22.26
CA ASN A 213 8.60 -2.07 20.89
C ASN A 213 10.13 -1.89 20.75
N LYS A 214 10.90 -2.21 21.82
CA LYS A 214 12.36 -2.21 21.86
C LYS A 214 12.91 -3.59 21.49
N ASN A 215 12.71 -3.99 20.23
CA ASN A 215 12.90 -5.37 19.76
C ASN A 215 14.35 -5.88 19.89
N ASN A 216 15.35 -5.00 19.80
CA ASN A 216 16.76 -5.40 19.95
C ASN A 216 17.11 -5.67 21.40
N GLU A 217 16.70 -4.79 22.31
CA GLU A 217 16.90 -4.91 23.75
C GLU A 217 16.11 -6.09 24.32
N ALA A 218 14.89 -6.32 23.81
CA ALA A 218 14.10 -7.50 24.13
C ALA A 218 14.85 -8.79 23.77
N PHE A 219 15.34 -8.88 22.53
CA PHE A 219 16.10 -10.02 22.04
C PHE A 219 17.39 -10.27 22.85
N VAL A 220 18.17 -9.23 23.09
CA VAL A 220 19.42 -9.34 23.88
C VAL A 220 19.13 -9.86 25.28
N SER A 221 18.06 -9.37 25.92
CA SER A 221 17.67 -9.77 27.27
C SER A 221 17.19 -11.22 27.30
N ILE A 222 16.28 -11.63 26.40
CA ILE A 222 15.81 -13.02 26.38
C ILE A 222 16.93 -13.98 26.02
N LYS A 223 17.83 -13.61 25.11
CA LYS A 223 18.96 -14.45 24.74
C LYS A 223 19.89 -14.70 25.93
N LYS A 224 20.16 -13.68 26.76
CA LYS A 224 20.91 -13.87 28.01
C LYS A 224 20.19 -14.84 28.96
N SER A 225 18.89 -14.66 29.16
CA SER A 225 18.07 -15.57 29.97
C SER A 225 18.14 -17.02 29.44
N PHE A 226 17.98 -17.20 28.13
CA PHE A 226 18.07 -18.50 27.46
C PHE A 226 19.46 -19.14 27.56
N ASP A 227 20.52 -18.35 27.43
CA ASP A 227 21.90 -18.82 27.56
C ASP A 227 22.21 -19.30 28.99
N LEU A 228 21.65 -18.64 30.02
CA LEU A 228 21.76 -19.08 31.42
C LEU A 228 21.01 -20.41 31.67
N VAL A 229 19.79 -20.55 31.14
CA VAL A 229 18.97 -21.78 31.28
C VAL A 229 19.67 -23.03 30.74
N LYS A 230 20.59 -22.90 29.77
CA LYS A 230 21.34 -24.06 29.23
C LYS A 230 22.18 -24.77 30.28
N ASN A 231 22.60 -24.05 31.32
CA ASN A 231 23.44 -24.58 32.40
C ASN A 231 22.60 -25.14 33.57
N GLU A 232 21.28 -24.96 33.55
CA GLU A 232 20.39 -25.49 34.56
C GLU A 232 20.12 -26.98 34.34
N GLU A 233 20.10 -27.76 35.42
CA GLU A 233 19.79 -29.20 35.36
C GLU A 233 18.32 -29.43 34.96
N ASN A 234 17.40 -28.60 35.49
CA ASN A 234 15.97 -28.76 35.30
C ASN A 234 15.41 -27.75 34.27
N GLN A 235 15.82 -27.89 33.01
CA GLN A 235 15.43 -26.98 31.93
C GLN A 235 13.93 -26.93 31.67
N LYS A 236 13.17 -27.98 32.03
CA LYS A 236 11.70 -28.04 31.85
C LYS A 236 10.97 -26.94 32.63
N LYS A 237 11.55 -26.42 33.72
CA LYS A 237 10.95 -25.33 34.52
C LYS A 237 10.91 -24.01 33.73
N TYR A 238 11.70 -23.89 32.67
CA TYR A 238 11.97 -22.65 31.97
C TYR A 238 11.36 -22.63 30.55
N LEU A 239 10.31 -23.41 30.29
CA LEU A 239 9.68 -23.47 28.98
C LEU A 239 9.16 -22.11 28.47
N TYR A 240 8.76 -21.21 29.38
CA TYR A 240 8.42 -19.83 29.06
C TYR A 240 9.57 -19.03 28.40
N ILE A 241 10.82 -19.36 28.74
CA ILE A 241 12.02 -18.76 28.12
C ILE A 241 12.25 -19.34 26.73
N TYR A 242 12.11 -20.66 26.58
CA TYR A 242 12.15 -21.31 25.26
C TYR A 242 11.09 -20.71 24.33
N HIS A 243 9.88 -20.53 24.84
CA HIS A 243 8.76 -19.95 24.11
C HIS A 243 9.04 -18.52 23.65
N PHE A 244 9.40 -17.62 24.58
CA PHE A 244 9.65 -16.22 24.25
C PHE A 244 10.87 -16.06 23.34
N TYR A 245 11.95 -16.83 23.58
CA TYR A 245 13.13 -16.81 22.74
C TYR A 245 12.82 -17.29 21.31
N SER A 246 12.10 -18.40 21.16
CA SER A 246 11.66 -18.88 19.84
C SER A 246 10.80 -17.85 19.11
N ARG A 247 9.94 -17.11 19.82
CA ARG A 247 9.12 -16.06 19.24
C ARG A 247 9.98 -14.91 18.72
N GLU A 248 10.94 -14.43 19.50
CA GLU A 248 11.85 -13.36 19.08
C GLU A 248 12.78 -13.80 17.94
N GLU A 249 13.21 -15.07 17.91
CA GLU A 249 13.97 -15.65 16.79
C GLU A 249 13.11 -15.77 15.51
N LEU A 250 11.81 -16.06 15.65
CA LEU A 250 10.87 -16.13 14.53
C LEU A 250 10.64 -14.75 13.90
N GLU A 251 10.45 -13.71 14.70
CA GLU A 251 10.35 -12.31 14.22
C GLU A 251 11.61 -11.88 13.47
N ARG A 252 12.77 -12.45 13.83
CA ARG A 252 14.06 -12.23 13.17
C ARG A 252 14.31 -13.15 11.97
N GLN A 253 13.35 -14.01 11.63
CA GLN A 253 13.42 -14.96 10.51
C GLN A 253 14.55 -15.99 10.65
N ASN A 254 15.03 -16.27 11.88
CA ASN A 254 16.03 -17.29 12.16
C ASN A 254 15.36 -18.67 12.26
N TYR A 255 14.76 -19.13 11.17
CA TYR A 255 13.83 -20.26 11.14
C TYR A 255 14.43 -21.58 11.63
N GLU A 256 15.66 -21.93 11.24
CA GLU A 256 16.33 -23.13 11.72
C GLU A 256 16.51 -23.10 13.24
N LYS A 257 16.78 -21.93 13.80
CA LYS A 257 16.94 -21.76 15.24
C LYS A 257 15.62 -21.97 15.97
N VAL A 258 14.53 -21.40 15.45
CA VAL A 258 13.17 -21.60 15.96
C VAL A 258 12.84 -23.08 16.02
N ILE A 259 13.08 -23.81 14.94
CA ILE A 259 12.81 -25.26 14.86
C ILE A 259 13.60 -26.00 15.96
N GLN A 260 14.91 -25.77 16.04
CA GLN A 260 15.77 -26.42 17.04
C GLN A 260 15.33 -26.16 18.49
N VAL A 261 15.00 -24.91 18.82
CA VAL A 261 14.62 -24.51 20.19
C VAL A 261 13.25 -25.08 20.55
N CYS A 262 12.27 -24.97 19.64
CA CYS A 262 10.93 -25.52 19.86
C CYS A 262 10.95 -27.05 19.95
N GLU A 263 11.69 -27.75 19.09
CA GLU A 263 11.81 -29.22 19.17
C GLU A 263 12.48 -29.66 20.48
N LYS A 264 13.43 -28.88 21.00
CA LYS A 264 14.02 -29.13 22.32
C LYS A 264 12.99 -28.95 23.44
N ALA A 265 12.17 -27.89 23.38
CA ALA A 265 11.09 -27.68 24.34
C ALA A 265 10.05 -28.83 24.29
N LEU A 266 9.71 -29.29 23.08
CA LEU A 266 8.74 -30.36 22.85
C LEU A 266 9.18 -31.75 23.37
N LYS A 267 10.46 -31.94 23.71
CA LYS A 267 10.93 -33.16 24.42
C LYS A 267 10.46 -33.21 25.87
N HIS A 268 10.08 -32.07 26.44
CA HIS A 268 9.60 -31.98 27.82
C HIS A 268 8.07 -31.98 27.93
N THR A 269 7.36 -31.60 26.87
CA THR A 269 5.90 -31.44 26.85
C THR A 269 5.40 -31.41 25.40
N ASP A 270 4.25 -32.05 25.14
CA ASP A 270 3.57 -32.05 23.83
C ASP A 270 2.22 -31.33 23.88
N GLU A 271 1.92 -30.64 24.99
CA GLU A 271 0.62 -30.01 25.25
C GLU A 271 0.53 -28.55 24.78
N HIS A 272 1.66 -27.89 24.47
CA HIS A 272 1.67 -26.46 24.12
C HIS A 272 1.53 -26.21 22.61
N LEU A 273 0.43 -25.57 22.24
CA LEU A 273 0.08 -25.20 20.88
C LEU A 273 1.15 -24.35 20.18
N ASP A 274 1.71 -23.37 20.90
CA ASP A 274 2.55 -22.33 20.32
C ASP A 274 3.89 -22.84 19.78
N PHE A 275 4.46 -23.91 20.36
CA PHE A 275 5.70 -24.50 19.82
C PHE A 275 5.45 -25.09 18.44
N TYR A 276 4.33 -25.78 18.23
CA TYR A 276 3.95 -26.32 16.92
C TYR A 276 3.64 -25.19 15.93
N TYR A 277 2.95 -24.14 16.37
CA TYR A 277 2.73 -22.93 15.56
C TYR A 277 4.06 -22.29 15.10
N MET A 278 5.01 -22.07 16.01
CA MET A 278 6.29 -21.45 15.66
C MET A 278 7.13 -22.33 14.73
N ILE A 279 7.16 -23.65 14.94
CA ILE A 279 7.81 -24.59 14.02
C ILE A 279 7.15 -24.54 12.64
N LEU A 280 5.82 -24.55 12.60
CA LEU A 280 5.04 -24.45 11.38
C LEU A 280 5.42 -23.17 10.59
N LYS A 281 5.38 -22.01 11.23
CA LYS A 281 5.77 -20.73 10.61
C LYS A 281 7.20 -20.74 10.12
N ALA A 282 8.12 -21.37 10.85
CA ALA A 282 9.51 -21.51 10.45
C ALA A 282 9.68 -22.39 9.20
N TYR A 283 9.02 -23.54 9.12
CA TYR A 283 9.05 -24.37 7.91
C TYR A 283 8.46 -23.66 6.69
N LEU A 284 7.36 -22.91 6.86
CA LEU A 284 6.79 -22.10 5.80
C LEU A 284 7.75 -21.00 5.33
N GLY A 285 8.41 -20.31 6.26
CA GLY A 285 9.45 -19.31 5.94
C GLY A 285 10.65 -19.89 5.17
N LEU A 286 10.98 -21.16 5.41
CA LEU A 286 12.00 -21.91 4.69
C LEU A 286 11.50 -22.54 3.37
N ASN A 287 10.24 -22.31 2.97
CA ASN A 287 9.58 -22.97 1.84
C ASN A 287 9.59 -24.51 1.90
N LYS A 288 9.66 -25.07 3.12
CA LYS A 288 9.65 -26.52 3.40
C LYS A 288 8.23 -27.01 3.67
N TYR A 289 7.43 -26.99 2.60
CA TYR A 289 5.98 -27.26 2.66
C TYR A 289 5.63 -28.69 3.07
N ILE A 290 6.45 -29.68 2.68
CA ILE A 290 6.22 -31.09 3.02
C ILE A 290 6.37 -31.30 4.53
N GLU A 291 7.43 -30.73 5.11
CA GLU A 291 7.72 -30.82 6.54
C GLU A 291 6.68 -30.06 7.39
N ALA A 292 6.16 -28.94 6.88
CA ALA A 292 5.10 -28.16 7.53
C ALA A 292 3.80 -28.96 7.75
N LYS A 293 3.48 -29.92 6.87
CA LYS A 293 2.19 -30.65 6.85
C LYS A 293 1.82 -31.29 8.19
N LYS A 294 2.75 -32.02 8.82
CA LYS A 294 2.51 -32.67 10.12
C LYS A 294 2.24 -31.67 11.26
N TYR A 295 2.74 -30.45 11.15
CA TYR A 295 2.56 -29.42 12.18
C TYR A 295 1.19 -28.73 12.06
N PHE A 296 0.58 -28.67 10.87
CA PHE A 296 -0.81 -28.25 10.73
C PHE A 296 -1.75 -29.20 11.49
N GLU A 297 -1.63 -30.50 11.24
CA GLU A 297 -2.44 -31.53 11.91
C GLU A 297 -2.31 -31.44 13.44
N LYS A 298 -1.07 -31.35 13.94
CA LYS A 298 -0.82 -31.27 15.37
C LYS A 298 -1.33 -29.96 15.99
N TYR A 299 -1.20 -28.85 15.28
CA TYR A 299 -1.76 -27.57 15.70
C TYR A 299 -3.28 -27.65 15.84
N PHE A 300 -4.00 -28.15 14.84
CA PHE A 300 -5.47 -28.24 14.90
C PHE A 300 -5.97 -29.26 15.92
N GLU A 301 -5.25 -30.36 16.14
CA GLU A 301 -5.53 -31.31 17.22
C GLU A 301 -5.54 -30.60 18.58
N LEU A 302 -4.47 -29.86 18.90
CA LEU A 302 -4.33 -29.14 20.17
C LEU A 302 -5.28 -27.95 20.27
N TYR A 303 -5.49 -27.21 19.18
CA TYR A 303 -6.44 -26.12 19.12
C TYR A 303 -7.86 -26.59 19.49
N ASN A 304 -8.32 -27.70 18.91
CA ASN A 304 -9.63 -28.27 19.19
C ASN A 304 -9.74 -28.78 20.64
N LYS A 305 -8.67 -29.39 21.18
CA LYS A 305 -8.62 -29.78 22.60
C LYS A 305 -8.79 -28.57 23.52
N LEU A 306 -8.01 -27.51 23.30
CA LEU A 306 -8.07 -26.27 24.09
C LEU A 306 -9.44 -25.60 24.00
N LYS A 307 -10.00 -25.52 22.79
CA LYS A 307 -11.36 -24.99 22.54
C LYS A 307 -12.43 -25.78 23.30
N ASN A 308 -12.25 -27.09 23.45
CA ASN A 308 -13.15 -27.97 24.19
C ASN A 308 -12.82 -28.09 25.69
N GLY A 309 -12.07 -27.15 26.25
CA GLY A 309 -11.86 -27.05 27.70
C GLY A 309 -10.71 -27.91 28.25
N PHE A 310 -9.85 -28.49 27.40
CA PHE A 310 -8.61 -29.12 27.87
C PHE A 310 -7.77 -28.14 28.69
N ILE A 311 -7.23 -28.59 29.82
CA ILE A 311 -6.39 -27.78 30.71
C ILE A 311 -4.95 -28.27 30.58
N VAL A 312 -4.08 -27.40 30.08
CA VAL A 312 -2.62 -27.65 30.05
C VAL A 312 -2.10 -27.58 31.48
N ARG A 313 -1.40 -28.62 31.93
CA ARG A 313 -0.92 -28.70 33.31
C ARG A 313 0.29 -27.78 33.55
N ASP A 314 1.09 -27.58 32.52
CA ASP A 314 2.15 -26.59 32.53
C ASP A 314 1.56 -25.19 32.28
N ILE A 315 1.57 -24.36 33.32
CA ILE A 315 1.04 -23.00 33.29
C ILE A 315 2.09 -21.94 32.97
N SER A 316 3.34 -22.34 32.69
CA SER A 316 4.43 -21.39 32.47
C SER A 316 4.34 -20.71 31.10
N VAL A 317 3.70 -21.36 30.13
CA VAL A 317 3.62 -20.90 28.74
C VAL A 317 2.20 -20.46 28.39
N ILE A 318 2.08 -19.29 27.76
CA ILE A 318 0.82 -18.78 27.20
C ILE A 318 0.49 -19.48 25.86
N ASN A 319 -0.76 -19.42 25.40
CA ASN A 319 -1.16 -19.93 24.08
C ASN A 319 -1.57 -18.77 23.16
N PHE A 320 -0.59 -17.97 22.70
CA PHE A 320 -0.88 -16.79 21.87
C PHE A 320 -1.37 -17.15 20.46
N SER A 321 -0.99 -18.32 19.94
CA SER A 321 -1.41 -18.74 18.61
C SER A 321 -2.87 -19.18 18.56
N PHE A 322 -3.52 -19.41 19.71
CA PHE A 322 -4.93 -19.82 19.76
C PHE A 322 -5.85 -18.84 19.00
N CYS A 323 -5.66 -17.53 19.12
CA CYS A 323 -6.45 -16.54 18.38
C CYS A 323 -6.08 -16.42 16.89
N ARG A 324 -5.10 -17.20 16.40
CA ARG A 324 -4.58 -17.16 15.03
C ARG A 324 -5.07 -18.32 14.16
N GLN A 325 -6.15 -19.01 14.55
CA GLN A 325 -6.69 -20.14 13.78
C GLN A 325 -6.87 -19.84 12.28
N GLU A 326 -7.46 -18.71 11.92
CA GLU A 326 -7.69 -18.37 10.50
C GLU A 326 -6.40 -18.03 9.76
N GLU A 327 -5.38 -17.51 10.45
CA GLU A 327 -4.05 -17.31 9.88
C GLU A 327 -3.44 -18.67 9.50
N VAL A 328 -3.59 -19.66 10.39
CA VAL A 328 -3.08 -21.02 10.15
C VAL A 328 -3.87 -21.72 9.04
N LEU A 329 -5.20 -21.58 8.98
CA LEU A 329 -6.01 -22.10 7.86
C LEU A 329 -5.58 -21.50 6.52
N ARG A 330 -5.36 -20.19 6.47
CA ARG A 330 -4.83 -19.52 5.27
C ARG A 330 -3.48 -20.10 4.87
N ASP A 331 -2.58 -20.26 5.83
CA ASP A 331 -1.25 -20.81 5.60
C ASP A 331 -1.32 -22.28 5.11
N GLU A 332 -2.30 -23.07 5.57
CA GLU A 332 -2.52 -24.44 5.09
C GLU A 332 -3.00 -24.46 3.63
N ILE A 333 -3.95 -23.59 3.27
CA ILE A 333 -4.42 -23.45 1.89
C ILE A 333 -3.25 -23.08 0.96
N LEU A 334 -2.41 -22.13 1.36
CA LEU A 334 -1.21 -21.75 0.61
C LEU A 334 -0.24 -22.92 0.47
N CYS A 335 0.01 -23.65 1.56
CA CYS A 335 0.88 -24.83 1.55
C CYS A 335 0.37 -25.90 0.58
N LYS A 336 -0.93 -26.23 0.64
CA LYS A 336 -1.57 -27.21 -0.26
C LYS A 336 -1.50 -26.77 -1.72
N HIS A 337 -1.72 -25.50 -2.00
CA HIS A 337 -1.56 -24.94 -3.35
C HIS A 337 -0.13 -25.11 -3.88
N LYS A 338 0.88 -24.84 -3.06
CA LYS A 338 2.30 -25.01 -3.43
C LYS A 338 2.66 -26.48 -3.66
N LEU A 339 2.04 -27.39 -2.91
CA LEU A 339 2.19 -28.85 -3.06
C LEU A 339 1.32 -29.44 -4.18
N LYS A 340 0.51 -28.62 -4.87
CA LYS A 340 -0.47 -29.05 -5.88
C LYS A 340 -1.55 -30.02 -5.34
N GLU A 341 -1.86 -29.96 -4.05
CA GLU A 341 -2.89 -30.75 -3.37
C GLU A 341 -4.25 -30.01 -3.39
N TYR A 342 -4.89 -29.90 -4.55
CA TYR A 342 -6.05 -29.02 -4.74
C TYR A 342 -7.37 -29.51 -4.12
N ASN A 343 -7.55 -30.82 -3.94
CA ASN A 343 -8.83 -31.42 -3.54
C ASN A 343 -9.38 -30.88 -2.21
N ASN A 344 -8.51 -30.56 -1.24
CA ASN A 344 -8.93 -30.13 0.10
C ASN A 344 -9.03 -28.61 0.25
N ILE A 345 -8.52 -27.83 -0.72
CA ILE A 345 -8.53 -26.37 -0.64
C ILE A 345 -9.95 -25.82 -0.53
N PRO A 346 -10.96 -26.32 -1.30
CA PRO A 346 -12.29 -25.77 -1.20
C PRO A 346 -12.94 -25.93 0.18
N ILE A 347 -12.69 -27.07 0.85
CA ILE A 347 -13.23 -27.35 2.19
C ILE A 347 -12.62 -26.38 3.21
N LEU A 348 -11.30 -26.22 3.20
CA LEU A 348 -10.59 -25.30 4.10
C LEU A 348 -10.97 -23.84 3.85
N PHE A 349 -11.21 -23.46 2.59
CA PHE A 349 -11.63 -22.11 2.25
C PHE A 349 -13.02 -21.79 2.80
N ASP A 350 -13.94 -22.76 2.78
CA ASP A 350 -15.30 -22.60 3.31
C ASP A 350 -15.30 -22.42 4.85
N GLU A 351 -14.32 -23.00 5.55
CA GLU A 351 -14.14 -22.83 7.02
C GLU A 351 -13.70 -21.42 7.45
N LEU A 352 -13.13 -20.63 6.54
CA LEU A 352 -12.69 -19.25 6.84
C LEU A 352 -13.91 -18.36 7.13
N LYS A 353 -13.83 -17.54 8.19
CA LYS A 353 -14.91 -16.63 8.59
C LYS A 353 -14.64 -15.20 8.11
N LYS A 354 -13.38 -14.75 8.15
CA LYS A 354 -12.99 -13.39 7.75
C LYS A 354 -12.98 -13.21 6.24
N ASN A 355 -13.87 -12.34 5.75
CA ASN A 355 -13.94 -11.96 4.34
C ASN A 355 -12.60 -11.45 3.80
N LYS A 356 -11.83 -10.68 4.58
CA LYS A 356 -10.51 -10.18 4.16
C LYS A 356 -9.54 -11.31 3.76
N ILE A 357 -9.56 -12.45 4.48
CA ILE A 357 -8.69 -13.60 4.16
C ILE A 357 -9.22 -14.32 2.92
N LYS A 358 -10.54 -14.47 2.79
CA LYS A 358 -11.17 -15.04 1.58
C LYS A 358 -10.80 -14.24 0.33
N GLU A 359 -10.87 -12.91 0.38
CA GLU A 359 -10.47 -12.05 -0.74
C GLU A 359 -8.98 -12.19 -1.10
N GLN A 360 -8.09 -12.36 -0.12
CA GLN A 360 -6.67 -12.62 -0.36
C GLN A 360 -6.40 -13.96 -1.06
N LEU A 361 -7.30 -14.95 -0.87
CA LEU A 361 -7.15 -16.30 -1.39
C LEU A 361 -8.03 -16.59 -2.62
N LYS A 362 -8.81 -15.61 -3.11
CA LYS A 362 -9.80 -15.82 -4.18
C LYS A 362 -9.22 -16.46 -5.44
N GLU A 363 -8.06 -16.02 -5.91
CA GLU A 363 -7.41 -16.61 -7.09
C GLU A 363 -7.01 -18.07 -6.85
N ILE A 364 -6.48 -18.40 -5.66
CA ILE A 364 -6.09 -19.78 -5.31
C ILE A 364 -7.33 -20.66 -5.19
N TYR A 365 -8.40 -20.14 -4.59
CA TYR A 365 -9.66 -20.84 -4.46
C TYR A 365 -10.27 -21.13 -5.83
N ILE A 366 -10.45 -20.12 -6.69
CA ILE A 366 -10.97 -20.26 -8.06
C ILE A 366 -10.10 -21.26 -8.84
N TYR A 367 -8.78 -21.09 -8.81
CA TYR A 367 -7.84 -22.01 -9.47
C TYR A 367 -8.01 -23.46 -8.97
N SER A 368 -8.17 -23.67 -7.66
CA SER A 368 -8.38 -25.01 -7.09
C SER A 368 -9.70 -25.63 -7.56
N LEU A 369 -10.78 -24.84 -7.69
CA LEU A 369 -12.06 -25.31 -8.21
C LEU A 369 -11.93 -25.76 -9.67
N VAL A 370 -11.20 -25.01 -10.50
CA VAL A 370 -10.94 -25.40 -11.89
C VAL A 370 -10.15 -26.71 -11.95
N LYS A 371 -9.07 -26.85 -11.17
CA LYS A 371 -8.28 -28.09 -11.13
C LYS A 371 -9.08 -29.31 -10.62
N ASN A 372 -10.10 -29.07 -9.79
CA ASN A 372 -11.03 -30.10 -9.32
C ASN A 372 -12.24 -30.31 -10.25
N LYS A 373 -12.32 -29.61 -11.39
CA LYS A 373 -13.46 -29.64 -12.34
C LYS A 373 -14.81 -29.32 -11.70
N MET A 374 -14.84 -28.36 -10.77
CA MET A 374 -16.03 -27.98 -10.01
C MET A 374 -16.73 -26.74 -10.60
N SER A 375 -17.21 -26.83 -11.85
CA SER A 375 -17.82 -25.69 -12.56
C SER A 375 -19.02 -25.08 -11.82
N ASP A 376 -19.88 -25.91 -11.23
CA ASP A 376 -21.08 -25.45 -10.53
C ASP A 376 -20.71 -24.59 -9.31
N LYS A 377 -19.67 -24.98 -8.57
CA LYS A 377 -19.18 -24.23 -7.40
C LYS A 377 -18.50 -22.92 -7.79
N ILE A 378 -17.87 -22.86 -8.96
CA ILE A 378 -17.35 -21.61 -9.52
C ILE A 378 -18.50 -20.66 -9.81
N SER A 379 -19.56 -21.14 -10.48
CA SER A 379 -20.73 -20.32 -10.80
C SER A 379 -21.44 -19.83 -9.54
N GLU A 380 -21.64 -20.68 -8.55
CA GLU A 380 -22.24 -20.33 -7.26
C GLU A 380 -21.41 -19.24 -6.55
N TYR A 381 -20.11 -19.48 -6.37
CA TYR A 381 -19.21 -18.54 -5.72
C TYR A 381 -19.18 -17.18 -6.43
N LEU A 382 -19.08 -17.17 -7.75
CA LEU A 382 -19.00 -15.94 -8.53
C LEU A 382 -20.35 -15.22 -8.68
N LYS A 383 -21.49 -15.90 -8.56
CA LYS A 383 -22.83 -15.26 -8.50
C LYS A 383 -23.11 -14.62 -7.15
N GLU A 384 -22.63 -15.21 -6.06
CA GLU A 384 -22.69 -14.59 -4.74
C GLU A 384 -21.82 -13.34 -4.65
N LYS A 385 -20.74 -13.29 -5.42
CA LYS A 385 -19.85 -12.15 -5.52
C LYS A 385 -20.38 -11.18 -6.58
N GLN A 386 -20.37 -9.89 -6.28
CA GLN A 386 -20.53 -8.89 -7.33
C GLN A 386 -19.25 -8.89 -8.17
N ILE A 387 -19.29 -9.48 -9.37
CA ILE A 387 -18.13 -9.54 -10.27
C ILE A 387 -17.80 -8.11 -10.68
N ASP A 388 -16.78 -7.52 -10.09
CA ASP A 388 -16.23 -6.22 -10.47
C ASP A 388 -14.96 -6.40 -11.31
N ASP A 389 -14.32 -5.29 -11.69
CA ASP A 389 -13.13 -5.33 -12.54
C ASP A 389 -11.93 -6.04 -11.86
N GLU A 390 -11.86 -6.04 -10.52
CA GLU A 390 -10.83 -6.75 -9.75
C GLU A 390 -11.06 -8.26 -9.80
N TYR A 391 -12.31 -8.71 -9.67
CA TYR A 391 -12.69 -10.11 -9.84
C TYR A 391 -12.45 -10.60 -11.27
N ILE A 392 -12.79 -9.79 -12.28
CA ILE A 392 -12.50 -10.10 -13.69
C ILE A 392 -10.99 -10.28 -13.88
N GLN A 393 -10.18 -9.35 -13.37
CA GLN A 393 -8.73 -9.46 -13.43
C GLN A 393 -8.22 -10.74 -12.76
N SER A 394 -8.76 -11.08 -11.58
CA SER A 394 -8.41 -12.28 -10.82
C SER A 394 -8.73 -13.56 -11.60
N ILE A 395 -9.91 -13.63 -12.22
CA ILE A 395 -10.34 -14.76 -13.05
C ILE A 395 -9.42 -14.91 -14.27
N ILE A 396 -9.09 -13.80 -14.92
CA ILE A 396 -8.19 -13.80 -16.08
C ILE A 396 -6.78 -14.26 -15.69
N ASN A 397 -6.27 -13.84 -14.53
CA ASN A 397 -4.99 -14.32 -14.00
C ASN A 397 -5.01 -15.84 -13.80
N VAL A 398 -6.11 -16.38 -13.28
CA VAL A 398 -6.31 -17.83 -13.11
C VAL A 398 -6.32 -18.55 -14.47
N ILE A 399 -7.10 -18.05 -15.44
CA ILE A 399 -7.17 -18.64 -16.79
C ILE A 399 -5.79 -18.65 -17.46
N LYS A 400 -5.07 -17.53 -17.43
CA LYS A 400 -3.71 -17.42 -18.00
C LYS A 400 -2.75 -18.42 -17.34
N LYS A 401 -2.78 -18.52 -16.01
CA LYS A 401 -1.95 -19.49 -15.29
C LYS A 401 -2.24 -20.94 -15.70
N ILE A 402 -3.52 -21.28 -15.86
CA ILE A 402 -3.91 -22.64 -16.30
C ILE A 402 -3.42 -22.90 -17.73
N ARG A 403 -3.53 -21.90 -18.60
CA ARG A 403 -3.02 -21.96 -19.97
C ARG A 403 -1.51 -22.16 -20.03
N ASP A 404 -0.75 -21.42 -19.23
CA ASP A 404 0.72 -21.51 -19.17
C ASP A 404 1.21 -22.89 -18.68
N GLU A 405 0.41 -23.57 -17.84
CA GLU A 405 0.69 -24.92 -17.37
C GLU A 405 0.21 -26.03 -18.32
N SER A 406 -0.64 -25.70 -19.31
CA SER A 406 -1.18 -26.67 -20.26
C SER A 406 -0.11 -27.05 -21.30
N LEU A 407 0.19 -28.34 -21.42
CA LEU A 407 1.15 -28.85 -22.40
C LEU A 407 0.70 -28.60 -23.86
N THR A 408 -0.60 -28.59 -24.11
CA THR A 408 -1.19 -28.32 -25.43
C THR A 408 -1.52 -26.85 -25.65
N GLY A 409 -1.58 -26.06 -24.56
CA GLY A 409 -2.11 -24.69 -24.56
C GLY A 409 -3.64 -24.61 -24.76
N ASP A 410 -4.32 -25.74 -24.99
CA ASP A 410 -5.77 -25.82 -25.06
C ASP A 410 -6.34 -25.87 -23.65
N VAL A 411 -7.20 -24.90 -23.34
CA VAL A 411 -7.90 -24.72 -22.07
C VAL A 411 -9.37 -24.37 -22.30
N THR A 412 -9.93 -24.81 -23.43
CA THR A 412 -11.29 -24.44 -23.87
C THR A 412 -12.34 -24.97 -22.88
N GLU A 413 -12.13 -26.16 -22.30
CA GLU A 413 -13.02 -26.72 -21.26
C GLU A 413 -13.05 -25.79 -20.03
N GLU A 414 -11.87 -25.40 -19.53
CA GLU A 414 -11.73 -24.56 -18.33
C GLU A 414 -12.24 -23.13 -18.56
N ILE A 415 -11.99 -22.56 -19.73
CA ILE A 415 -12.57 -21.26 -20.13
C ILE A 415 -14.10 -21.32 -20.10
N GLY A 416 -14.68 -22.45 -20.53
CA GLY A 416 -16.12 -22.68 -20.51
C GLY A 416 -16.76 -22.53 -19.13
N TYR A 417 -16.00 -22.74 -18.04
CA TYR A 417 -16.50 -22.56 -16.66
C TYR A 417 -16.77 -21.09 -16.31
N PHE A 418 -16.22 -20.14 -17.07
CA PHE A 418 -16.31 -18.71 -16.80
C PHE A 418 -17.24 -17.95 -17.75
N LEU A 419 -17.78 -18.62 -18.77
CA LEU A 419 -18.70 -18.02 -19.73
C LEU A 419 -20.09 -17.79 -19.13
N ASN A 420 -20.78 -16.75 -19.59
CA ASN A 420 -22.13 -16.35 -19.16
C ASN A 420 -22.23 -15.97 -17.68
N LEU A 421 -21.10 -15.59 -17.06
CA LEU A 421 -21.05 -15.11 -15.68
C LEU A 421 -21.08 -13.58 -15.59
N ASP A 422 -20.36 -12.90 -16.47
CA ASP A 422 -20.33 -11.44 -16.58
C ASP A 422 -20.06 -11.04 -18.04
N PHE A 423 -20.85 -10.09 -18.54
CA PHE A 423 -20.75 -9.62 -19.92
C PHE A 423 -19.34 -9.13 -20.29
N ARG A 424 -18.65 -8.40 -19.41
CA ARG A 424 -17.30 -7.86 -19.67
C ARG A 424 -16.28 -8.99 -19.75
N LEU A 425 -16.40 -9.99 -18.88
CA LEU A 425 -15.55 -11.18 -18.89
C LEU A 425 -15.76 -11.98 -20.17
N ASP A 426 -17.01 -12.17 -20.60
CA ASP A 426 -17.34 -12.83 -21.86
C ASP A 426 -16.70 -12.09 -23.05
N GLN A 427 -16.82 -10.75 -23.09
CA GLN A 427 -16.17 -9.93 -24.12
C GLN A 427 -14.64 -10.08 -24.14
N TYR A 428 -13.99 -10.16 -22.98
CA TYR A 428 -12.56 -10.41 -22.89
C TYR A 428 -12.21 -11.82 -23.41
N ILE A 429 -12.93 -12.85 -22.96
CA ILE A 429 -12.68 -14.24 -23.36
C ILE A 429 -12.80 -14.39 -24.88
N GLU A 430 -13.89 -13.90 -25.46
CA GLU A 430 -14.15 -14.06 -26.89
C GLU A 430 -13.13 -13.30 -27.75
N ARG A 431 -12.86 -12.03 -27.43
CA ARG A 431 -11.99 -11.18 -28.25
C ARG A 431 -10.50 -11.41 -28.02
N VAL A 432 -10.07 -11.57 -26.76
CA VAL A 432 -8.65 -11.64 -26.41
C VAL A 432 -8.16 -13.09 -26.37
N LEU A 433 -8.91 -14.00 -25.74
CA LEU A 433 -8.45 -15.38 -25.55
C LEU A 433 -8.78 -16.28 -26.74
N LEU A 434 -10.03 -16.25 -27.22
CA LEU A 434 -10.51 -17.13 -28.30
C LEU A 434 -10.32 -16.51 -29.69
N LYS A 435 -10.22 -15.18 -29.80
CA LYS A 435 -10.13 -14.43 -31.06
C LYS A 435 -11.22 -14.83 -32.05
N SER A 436 -12.43 -15.10 -31.55
CA SER A 436 -13.57 -15.43 -32.39
C SER A 436 -14.06 -14.20 -33.16
N ASN A 437 -14.68 -14.40 -34.32
CA ASN A 437 -15.40 -13.35 -35.05
C ASN A 437 -16.69 -13.02 -34.27
N VAL A 438 -16.56 -12.30 -33.16
CA VAL A 438 -17.71 -11.81 -32.41
C VAL A 438 -18.38 -10.74 -33.26
N GLU A 439 -19.71 -10.84 -33.45
CA GLU A 439 -20.49 -9.74 -34.00
C GLU A 439 -20.17 -8.46 -33.22
N LYS A 440 -20.15 -7.31 -33.91
CA LYS A 440 -19.94 -5.97 -33.35
C LYS A 440 -21.02 -5.60 -32.33
N ASN A 441 -21.04 -6.27 -31.19
CA ASN A 441 -21.91 -5.96 -30.08
C ASN A 441 -21.46 -4.62 -29.50
N LYS A 442 -22.28 -3.59 -29.71
CA LYS A 442 -22.00 -2.17 -29.43
C LYS A 442 -21.91 -1.80 -27.95
N ALA A 443 -22.01 -2.76 -27.03
CA ALA A 443 -21.94 -2.48 -25.60
C ALA A 443 -20.47 -2.21 -25.21
N LYS A 444 -20.14 -0.92 -25.06
CA LYS A 444 -18.80 -0.46 -24.70
C LYS A 444 -18.47 -0.84 -23.25
N ILE A 445 -17.29 -1.42 -23.03
CA ILE A 445 -16.73 -1.64 -21.70
C ILE A 445 -16.34 -0.27 -21.12
N ASP A 446 -16.74 0.00 -19.88
CA ASP A 446 -16.30 1.21 -19.19
C ASP A 446 -14.79 1.13 -18.92
N LEU A 447 -14.05 2.12 -19.44
CA LEU A 447 -12.60 2.21 -19.34
C LEU A 447 -12.13 3.06 -18.16
N ASN A 448 -13.06 3.66 -17.40
CA ASN A 448 -12.76 4.32 -16.14
C ASN A 448 -11.98 3.37 -15.23
N ILE A 449 -10.90 3.88 -14.64
CA ILE A 449 -9.93 3.13 -13.84
C ILE A 449 -9.18 2.09 -14.67
N TYR A 450 -7.86 2.23 -14.73
CA TYR A 450 -7.00 1.28 -15.42
C TYR A 450 -7.05 -0.12 -14.80
N TYR A 451 -7.32 -1.13 -15.64
CA TYR A 451 -7.06 -2.54 -15.38
C TYR A 451 -6.33 -3.18 -16.55
N LEU A 452 -5.45 -4.14 -16.27
CA LEU A 452 -4.65 -4.81 -17.30
C LEU A 452 -5.54 -5.53 -18.32
N TRP A 453 -6.61 -6.20 -17.88
CA TRP A 453 -7.52 -6.88 -18.79
C TRP A 453 -8.26 -5.92 -19.74
N LYS A 454 -8.62 -4.72 -19.26
CA LYS A 454 -9.21 -3.67 -20.11
C LYS A 454 -8.19 -3.20 -21.15
N ALA A 455 -6.92 -3.06 -20.77
CA ALA A 455 -5.85 -2.64 -21.68
C ALA A 455 -5.60 -3.68 -22.80
N GLU A 456 -5.59 -4.96 -22.44
CA GLU A 456 -5.52 -6.07 -23.41
C GLU A 456 -6.74 -6.10 -24.33
N TYR A 457 -7.93 -5.88 -23.79
CA TYR A 457 -9.16 -5.76 -24.58
C TYR A 457 -9.07 -4.59 -25.58
N ILE A 458 -8.72 -3.39 -25.13
CA ILE A 458 -8.60 -2.21 -25.99
C ILE A 458 -7.53 -2.42 -27.07
N GLN A 459 -6.40 -3.05 -26.74
CA GLN A 459 -5.36 -3.35 -27.73
C GLN A 459 -5.93 -4.16 -28.90
N GLU A 460 -6.70 -5.22 -28.63
CA GLU A 460 -7.31 -6.02 -29.70
C GLU A 460 -8.42 -5.23 -30.43
N VAL A 461 -9.19 -4.37 -29.76
CA VAL A 461 -10.16 -3.47 -30.40
C VAL A 461 -9.46 -2.56 -31.42
N LEU A 462 -8.39 -1.86 -31.00
CA LEU A 462 -7.64 -0.95 -31.87
C LEU A 462 -6.99 -1.67 -33.07
N ILE A 463 -6.62 -2.94 -32.91
CA ILE A 463 -6.05 -3.75 -34.01
C ILE A 463 -7.13 -4.23 -34.99
N SER A 464 -8.34 -4.52 -34.50
CA SER A 464 -9.37 -5.22 -35.28
C SER A 464 -10.41 -4.31 -35.91
N GLU A 465 -10.83 -3.24 -35.23
CA GLU A 465 -12.06 -2.53 -35.58
C GLU A 465 -12.03 -1.03 -35.23
N GLU A 466 -11.50 -0.16 -36.11
CA GLU A 466 -11.70 1.31 -36.03
C GLU A 466 -10.69 2.02 -35.11
N GLU A 467 -9.81 2.84 -35.68
CA GLU A 467 -8.82 3.73 -35.03
C GLU A 467 -9.47 4.84 -34.14
N ASP A 468 -10.49 4.49 -33.36
CA ASP A 468 -11.25 5.39 -32.52
C ASP A 468 -10.57 5.59 -31.17
N PHE A 469 -9.58 6.48 -31.15
CA PHE A 469 -8.90 6.91 -29.93
C PHE A 469 -9.75 7.85 -29.06
N SER A 470 -10.95 8.25 -29.50
CA SER A 470 -11.84 9.11 -28.69
C SER A 470 -12.28 8.45 -27.38
N ILE A 471 -12.19 7.10 -27.30
CA ILE A 471 -12.41 6.33 -26.08
C ILE A 471 -11.54 6.75 -24.90
N PHE A 472 -10.41 7.44 -25.16
CA PHE A 472 -9.50 7.95 -24.14
C PHE A 472 -9.77 9.40 -23.73
N GLU A 473 -10.59 10.16 -24.47
CA GLU A 473 -10.79 11.61 -24.25
C GLU A 473 -11.47 11.93 -22.93
N GLU A 474 -12.35 11.04 -22.46
CA GLU A 474 -13.10 11.21 -21.20
C GLU A 474 -12.41 10.55 -19.99
N LEU A 475 -11.25 9.94 -20.18
CA LEU A 475 -10.50 9.29 -19.09
C LEU A 475 -9.61 10.27 -18.34
N ALA A 476 -9.34 9.97 -17.08
CA ALA A 476 -8.32 10.67 -16.31
C ALA A 476 -6.94 10.50 -16.96
N LEU A 477 -6.14 11.57 -16.95
CA LEU A 477 -4.81 11.61 -17.60
C LEU A 477 -3.89 10.45 -17.17
N GLU A 478 -3.96 10.06 -15.89
CA GLU A 478 -3.16 8.95 -15.37
C GLU A 478 -3.56 7.60 -15.99
N ASP A 479 -4.87 7.36 -16.16
CA ASP A 479 -5.39 6.15 -16.78
C ASP A 479 -5.07 6.12 -18.28
N VAL A 480 -5.22 7.25 -18.99
CA VAL A 480 -4.80 7.40 -20.40
C VAL A 480 -3.35 6.97 -20.55
N LYS A 481 -2.43 7.52 -19.74
CA LYS A 481 -1.01 7.18 -19.82
C LYS A 481 -0.75 5.68 -19.60
N LYS A 482 -1.45 5.04 -18.65
CA LYS A 482 -1.31 3.60 -18.40
C LYS A 482 -1.80 2.77 -19.59
N TYR A 483 -2.98 3.08 -20.14
CA TYR A 483 -3.51 2.39 -21.32
C TYR A 483 -2.61 2.57 -22.55
N ILE A 484 -2.22 3.80 -22.88
CA ILE A 484 -1.37 4.08 -24.04
C ILE A 484 0.01 3.44 -23.87
N SER A 485 0.59 3.48 -22.67
CA SER A 485 1.85 2.79 -22.39
C SER A 485 1.75 1.28 -22.64
N PHE A 486 0.67 0.64 -22.20
CA PHE A 486 0.44 -0.79 -22.45
C PHE A 486 0.30 -1.08 -23.95
N VAL A 487 -0.62 -0.38 -24.61
CA VAL A 487 -0.97 -0.59 -26.03
C VAL A 487 0.22 -0.29 -26.95
N SER A 488 1.05 0.72 -26.64
CA SER A 488 2.23 1.09 -27.42
C SER A 488 3.35 0.04 -27.43
N SER A 489 3.25 -1.00 -26.59
CA SER A 489 4.14 -2.16 -26.65
C SER A 489 3.89 -3.03 -27.88
N ASN A 490 2.69 -2.95 -28.48
CA ASN A 490 2.35 -3.60 -29.74
C ASN A 490 2.73 -2.70 -30.93
N TYR A 491 3.51 -3.24 -31.88
CA TYR A 491 4.01 -2.48 -33.04
C TYR A 491 2.90 -1.88 -33.92
N LYS A 492 1.78 -2.59 -34.12
CA LYS A 492 0.66 -2.07 -34.92
C LYS A 492 0.01 -0.88 -34.23
N CYS A 493 -0.29 -1.01 -32.95
CA CYS A 493 -0.88 0.08 -32.18
C CYS A 493 0.07 1.27 -32.05
N LEU A 494 1.38 1.03 -31.94
CA LEU A 494 2.40 2.08 -31.93
C LEU A 494 2.33 2.94 -33.21
N ALA A 495 2.22 2.30 -34.37
CA ALA A 495 2.05 3.00 -35.65
C ALA A 495 0.75 3.82 -35.69
N LEU A 496 -0.38 3.23 -35.27
CA LEU A 496 -1.67 3.91 -35.22
C LEU A 496 -1.65 5.13 -34.28
N LEU A 497 -1.00 5.02 -33.11
CA LEU A 497 -0.84 6.13 -32.17
C LEU A 497 0.00 7.27 -32.78
N TYR A 498 1.09 6.94 -33.48
CA TYR A 498 1.92 7.93 -34.16
C TYR A 498 1.11 8.68 -35.23
N GLU A 499 0.40 7.95 -36.09
CA GLU A 499 -0.45 8.51 -37.15
C GLU A 499 -1.60 9.36 -36.59
N TYR A 500 -2.21 8.92 -35.49
CA TYR A 500 -3.29 9.66 -34.82
C TYR A 500 -2.79 11.03 -34.30
N THR A 501 -1.63 11.07 -33.65
CA THR A 501 -1.05 12.34 -33.17
C THR A 501 -0.62 13.26 -34.32
N GLU A 502 -0.19 12.68 -35.46
CA GLU A 502 0.16 13.43 -36.67
C GLU A 502 -1.05 14.10 -37.30
N LYS A 503 -2.14 13.34 -37.48
CA LYS A 503 -3.37 13.80 -38.13
C LYS A 503 -4.06 14.92 -37.35
N ASN A 504 -3.95 14.90 -36.02
CA ASN A 504 -4.61 15.87 -35.14
C ASN A 504 -3.68 16.96 -34.60
N PHE A 505 -2.51 17.15 -35.22
CA PHE A 505 -1.54 18.16 -34.83
C PHE A 505 -2.16 19.56 -34.68
N MET A 506 -1.83 20.25 -33.58
CA MET A 506 -2.30 21.59 -33.23
C MET A 506 -3.80 21.77 -32.97
N SER A 507 -4.54 20.70 -32.60
CA SER A 507 -5.97 20.81 -32.31
C SER A 507 -6.36 22.01 -31.43
N SER A 508 -7.42 22.72 -31.84
CA SER A 508 -8.00 23.84 -31.10
C SER A 508 -8.81 23.35 -29.88
N ASP A 509 -9.32 22.12 -29.90
CA ASP A 509 -9.98 21.48 -28.77
C ASP A 509 -8.94 21.08 -27.71
N ILE A 510 -9.13 21.58 -26.50
CA ILE A 510 -8.26 21.29 -25.36
C ILE A 510 -8.30 19.82 -24.93
N LYS A 511 -9.45 19.14 -25.04
CA LYS A 511 -9.58 17.73 -24.66
C LYS A 511 -8.74 16.85 -25.59
N LEU A 512 -8.96 16.99 -26.89
CA LEU A 512 -8.21 16.28 -27.92
C LEU A 512 -6.72 16.64 -27.88
N LEU A 513 -6.37 17.92 -27.73
CA LEU A 513 -4.97 18.33 -27.60
C LEU A 513 -4.27 17.72 -26.37
N ASN A 514 -4.98 17.63 -25.25
CA ASN A 514 -4.46 16.97 -24.04
C ASN A 514 -4.24 15.46 -24.28
N LEU A 515 -5.17 14.77 -24.93
CA LEU A 515 -5.00 13.35 -25.31
C LEU A 515 -3.78 13.16 -26.23
N ILE A 516 -3.66 13.97 -27.29
CA ILE A 516 -2.55 13.91 -28.24
C ILE A 516 -1.21 14.08 -27.51
N THR A 517 -1.07 15.12 -26.69
CA THR A 517 0.20 15.34 -25.97
C THR A 517 0.51 14.24 -24.95
N SER A 518 -0.51 13.53 -24.47
CA SER A 518 -0.35 12.38 -23.58
C SER A 518 0.16 11.16 -24.35
N ILE A 519 -0.36 10.93 -25.56
CA ILE A 519 0.13 9.89 -26.46
C ILE A 519 1.56 10.20 -26.89
N GLU A 520 1.82 11.42 -27.35
CA GLU A 520 3.15 11.87 -27.77
C GLU A 520 4.19 11.72 -26.67
N GLU A 521 3.83 12.00 -25.41
CA GLU A 521 4.71 11.79 -24.26
C GLU A 521 5.13 10.32 -24.11
N VAL A 522 4.21 9.36 -24.30
CA VAL A 522 4.54 7.92 -24.31
C VAL A 522 5.43 7.57 -25.52
N LEU A 523 5.09 8.08 -26.72
CA LEU A 523 5.86 7.84 -27.93
C LEU A 523 7.31 8.35 -27.82
N LEU A 524 7.53 9.49 -27.15
CA LEU A 524 8.86 10.08 -26.96
C LEU A 524 9.82 9.18 -26.17
N PHE A 525 9.30 8.30 -25.33
CA PHE A 525 10.10 7.34 -24.55
C PHE A 525 10.12 5.95 -25.16
N ASN A 526 9.38 5.71 -26.26
CA ASN A 526 9.36 4.42 -26.91
C ASN A 526 10.61 4.24 -27.80
N PRO A 527 11.48 3.24 -27.53
CA PRO A 527 12.72 3.05 -28.27
C PRO A 527 12.49 2.57 -29.72
N SER A 528 11.29 2.06 -30.02
CA SER A 528 10.94 1.54 -31.35
C SER A 528 10.65 2.65 -32.38
N ILE A 529 10.54 3.91 -31.96
CA ILE A 529 10.37 5.05 -32.89
C ILE A 529 11.73 5.37 -33.54
N GLU A 530 11.77 5.31 -34.88
CA GLU A 530 12.96 5.59 -35.68
C GLU A 530 13.43 7.04 -35.59
N ASP A 531 14.72 7.31 -35.81
CA ASP A 531 15.31 8.64 -35.61
C ASP A 531 14.68 9.75 -36.50
N ASN A 532 14.26 9.43 -37.73
CA ASN A 532 13.58 10.40 -38.59
C ASN A 532 12.18 10.74 -38.08
N GLN A 533 11.39 9.73 -37.70
CA GLN A 533 10.08 9.92 -37.06
C GLN A 533 10.20 10.65 -35.73
N TYR A 534 11.24 10.34 -34.96
CA TYR A 534 11.49 10.93 -33.65
C TYR A 534 11.77 12.44 -33.73
N LYS A 535 12.49 12.90 -34.77
CA LYS A 535 12.69 14.34 -35.01
C LYS A 535 11.38 15.08 -35.27
N ASN A 536 10.50 14.50 -36.08
CA ASN A 536 9.19 15.07 -36.35
C ASN A 536 8.31 15.07 -35.10
N LEU A 537 8.30 13.94 -34.37
CA LEU A 537 7.59 13.80 -33.11
C LEU A 537 8.00 14.88 -32.10
N ILE A 538 9.29 15.08 -31.84
CA ILE A 538 9.77 16.12 -30.90
C ILE A 538 9.23 17.51 -31.28
N SER A 539 9.30 17.87 -32.57
CA SER A 539 8.82 19.18 -33.03
C SER A 539 7.33 19.35 -32.77
N ARG A 540 6.51 18.34 -33.12
CA ARG A 540 5.07 18.36 -32.87
C ARG A 540 4.76 18.41 -31.38
N THR A 541 5.42 17.56 -30.58
CA THR A 541 5.20 17.50 -29.14
C THR A 541 5.57 18.80 -28.46
N PHE A 542 6.68 19.43 -28.83
CA PHE A 542 7.05 20.75 -28.31
C PHE A 542 5.94 21.77 -28.55
N ILE A 543 5.47 21.88 -29.80
CA ILE A 543 4.43 22.83 -30.18
C ILE A 543 3.12 22.55 -29.43
N ASN A 544 2.67 21.30 -29.43
CA ASN A 544 1.44 20.90 -28.75
C ASN A 544 1.54 21.11 -27.23
N LYS A 545 2.66 20.76 -26.58
CA LYS A 545 2.85 20.95 -25.13
C LYS A 545 2.86 22.43 -24.75
N ILE A 546 3.53 23.30 -25.52
CA ILE A 546 3.47 24.75 -25.26
C ILE A 546 2.02 25.26 -25.40
N ASN A 547 1.27 24.79 -26.40
CA ASN A 547 -0.13 25.16 -26.57
C ASN A 547 -1.04 24.67 -25.44
N VAL A 548 -0.83 23.46 -24.92
CA VAL A 548 -1.54 22.96 -23.72
C VAL A 548 -1.22 23.83 -22.51
N ILE A 549 0.07 24.09 -22.25
CA ILE A 549 0.52 24.90 -21.11
C ILE A 549 -0.10 26.30 -21.17
N ARG A 550 -0.11 26.95 -22.35
CA ARG A 550 -0.76 28.25 -22.56
C ARG A 550 -2.25 28.22 -22.22
N LYS A 551 -2.98 27.21 -22.70
CA LYS A 551 -4.42 27.05 -22.46
C LYS A 551 -4.76 26.74 -21.00
N MET A 552 -3.88 26.03 -20.29
CA MET A 552 -4.11 25.64 -18.88
C MET A 552 -3.67 26.69 -17.86
N TYR A 553 -2.50 27.31 -18.05
CA TYR A 553 -1.85 28.14 -17.03
C TYR A 553 -1.85 29.65 -17.36
N ASN A 554 -2.33 30.05 -18.54
CA ASN A 554 -2.17 31.40 -19.09
C ASN A 554 -0.69 31.76 -19.33
N ASN A 555 -0.42 32.84 -20.08
CA ASN A 555 0.92 33.21 -20.53
C ASN A 555 1.82 33.71 -19.40
N ILE A 556 1.27 34.01 -18.21
CA ILE A 556 2.03 34.50 -17.06
C ILE A 556 3.15 33.53 -16.67
N ILE A 557 2.96 32.23 -16.91
CA ILE A 557 3.96 31.22 -16.56
C ILE A 557 5.25 31.32 -17.38
N PHE A 558 5.18 31.85 -18.60
CA PHE A 558 6.38 32.06 -19.42
C PHE A 558 7.17 33.31 -19.02
N CYS A 559 6.56 34.20 -18.23
CA CYS A 559 7.14 35.48 -17.84
C CYS A 559 7.70 35.47 -16.40
N ASP A 560 7.06 34.75 -15.49
CA ASP A 560 7.45 34.68 -14.08
C ASP A 560 8.01 33.31 -13.68
N LYS A 561 9.34 33.21 -13.63
CA LYS A 561 10.06 31.98 -13.25
C LYS A 561 9.72 31.48 -11.85
N SER A 562 9.19 32.32 -10.95
CA SER A 562 8.77 31.87 -9.61
C SER A 562 7.58 30.92 -9.67
N LEU A 563 6.74 31.05 -10.71
CA LEU A 563 5.57 30.20 -10.93
C LEU A 563 5.94 28.82 -11.49
N ASN A 564 7.18 28.61 -11.97
CA ASN A 564 7.64 27.30 -12.47
C ASN A 564 7.59 26.19 -11.40
N LYS A 565 7.40 26.53 -10.12
CA LYS A 565 7.15 25.56 -9.04
C LYS A 565 5.73 24.97 -9.05
N LEU A 566 4.79 25.60 -9.73
CA LEU A 566 3.37 25.19 -9.81
C LEU A 566 3.09 24.23 -10.96
N ILE A 567 4.05 24.03 -11.86
CA ILE A 567 3.93 23.18 -13.05
C ILE A 567 4.63 21.83 -12.82
N ASN A 568 4.06 20.79 -13.42
CA ASN A 568 4.63 19.46 -13.33
C ASN A 568 5.98 19.39 -14.04
N ARG A 569 6.88 18.53 -13.53
CA ARG A 569 8.24 18.38 -14.08
C ARG A 569 8.24 18.02 -15.57
N SER A 570 7.27 17.22 -16.03
CA SER A 570 7.12 16.84 -17.45
C SER A 570 6.67 17.96 -18.37
N GLU A 571 6.08 19.02 -17.83
CA GLU A 571 5.69 20.23 -18.57
C GLU A 571 6.81 21.28 -18.52
N ARG A 572 7.46 21.42 -17.36
CA ARG A 572 8.54 22.39 -17.13
C ARG A 572 9.69 22.24 -18.12
N ILE A 573 10.07 21.03 -18.49
CA ILE A 573 11.13 20.82 -19.49
C ILE A 573 10.84 21.52 -20.81
N TRP A 574 9.59 21.57 -21.25
CA TRP A 574 9.21 22.22 -22.52
C TRP A 574 9.32 23.74 -22.43
N ILE A 575 9.04 24.32 -21.25
CA ILE A 575 9.29 25.74 -20.97
C ILE A 575 10.80 26.02 -21.00
N ASP A 576 11.61 25.17 -20.35
CA ASP A 576 13.07 25.31 -20.34
C ASP A 576 13.66 25.18 -21.77
N ILE A 577 13.12 24.28 -22.61
CA ILE A 577 13.49 24.17 -24.04
C ILE A 577 13.15 25.45 -24.79
N ARG A 578 11.95 25.99 -24.59
CA ARG A 578 11.50 27.24 -25.23
C ARG A 578 12.41 28.40 -24.85
N GLU A 579 12.75 28.55 -23.57
CA GLU A 579 13.69 29.59 -23.11
C GLU A 579 15.07 29.42 -23.74
N ALA A 580 15.57 28.18 -23.86
CA ALA A 580 16.82 27.92 -24.54
C ALA A 580 16.73 28.33 -26.02
N MET A 581 15.67 27.96 -26.74
CA MET A 581 15.47 28.36 -28.14
C MET A 581 15.45 29.89 -28.32
N LEU A 582 14.80 30.62 -27.41
CA LEU A 582 14.81 32.09 -27.43
C LEU A 582 16.21 32.68 -27.18
N ALA A 583 16.98 32.07 -26.29
CA ALA A 583 18.37 32.47 -26.08
C ALA A 583 19.25 32.25 -27.32
N TYR A 584 18.97 31.22 -28.13
CA TYR A 584 19.72 30.92 -29.36
C TYR A 584 19.74 32.09 -30.35
N LYS A 585 18.69 32.94 -30.37
CA LYS A 585 18.60 34.12 -31.25
C LYS A 585 19.74 35.13 -31.02
N TYR A 586 20.32 35.15 -29.82
CA TYR A 586 21.33 36.12 -29.42
C TYR A 586 22.62 35.49 -28.89
N ASP A 587 22.53 34.31 -28.28
CA ASP A 587 23.65 33.63 -27.64
C ASP A 587 23.54 32.09 -27.74
N LYS A 588 24.24 31.52 -28.74
CA LYS A 588 24.32 30.06 -28.95
C LYS A 588 25.04 29.35 -27.82
N LEU A 589 25.97 30.01 -27.13
CA LEU A 589 26.68 29.41 -26.00
C LEU A 589 25.74 29.26 -24.79
N MET A 590 24.87 30.24 -24.56
CA MET A 590 23.82 30.14 -23.54
C MET A 590 22.87 28.98 -23.84
N TYR A 591 22.42 28.83 -25.09
CA TYR A 591 21.61 27.69 -25.53
C TYR A 591 22.27 26.34 -25.18
N ILE A 592 23.53 26.16 -25.56
CA ILE A 592 24.29 24.93 -25.27
C ILE A 592 24.41 24.69 -23.76
N ARG A 593 24.69 25.73 -22.97
CA ARG A 593 24.80 25.63 -21.51
C ARG A 593 23.48 25.20 -20.89
N ASN A 594 22.37 25.83 -21.27
CA ASN A 594 21.04 25.49 -20.78
C ASN A 594 20.71 24.02 -21.09
N LEU A 595 20.90 23.57 -22.33
CA LEU A 595 20.66 22.17 -22.69
C LEU A 595 21.57 21.17 -21.94
N LYS A 596 22.84 21.52 -21.72
CA LYS A 596 23.76 20.69 -20.91
C LYS A 596 23.35 20.61 -19.45
N GLU A 597 22.78 21.68 -18.90
CA GLU A 597 22.20 21.68 -17.56
C GLU A 597 20.94 20.81 -17.52
N MET A 598 20.10 20.90 -18.54
CA MET A 598 18.90 20.06 -18.67
C MET A 598 19.23 18.56 -18.75
N LEU A 599 20.35 18.16 -19.35
CA LEU A 599 20.80 16.76 -19.31
C LEU A 599 21.02 16.23 -17.88
N LYS A 600 21.35 17.10 -16.93
CA LYS A 600 21.49 16.76 -15.51
C LYS A 600 20.14 16.80 -14.80
N ASN A 601 19.32 17.80 -15.09
CA ASN A 601 18.06 18.05 -14.40
C ASN A 601 16.91 17.14 -14.91
N TYR A 602 17.03 16.59 -16.12
CA TYR A 602 16.02 15.78 -16.81
C TYR A 602 16.68 14.57 -17.52
N PRO A 603 17.36 13.66 -16.78
CA PRO A 603 18.06 12.53 -17.38
C PRO A 603 17.16 11.62 -18.22
N GLU A 604 15.87 11.56 -17.91
CA GLU A 604 14.88 10.81 -18.67
C GLU A 604 14.68 11.33 -20.11
N TYR A 605 14.92 12.62 -20.38
CA TYR A 605 14.78 13.24 -21.72
C TYR A 605 16.10 13.29 -22.52
N ASN A 606 17.09 12.46 -22.17
CA ASN A 606 18.43 12.50 -22.77
C ASN A 606 18.43 12.36 -24.30
N ARG A 607 17.62 11.44 -24.85
CA ARG A 607 17.50 11.22 -26.31
C ARG A 607 17.06 12.51 -27.02
N LEU A 608 16.03 13.16 -26.48
CA LEU A 608 15.49 14.42 -26.97
C LEU A 608 16.52 15.56 -26.86
N ILE A 609 17.13 15.75 -25.69
CA ILE A 609 18.05 16.87 -25.45
C ILE A 609 19.32 16.73 -26.31
N LYS A 610 19.81 15.50 -26.50
CA LYS A 610 20.95 15.23 -27.40
C LYS A 610 20.66 15.60 -28.84
N LEU A 611 19.42 15.45 -29.31
CA LEU A 611 19.07 15.87 -30.68
C LEU A 611 19.05 17.38 -30.82
N TYR A 612 18.57 18.13 -29.82
CA TYR A 612 18.68 19.59 -29.82
C TYR A 612 20.14 20.09 -29.73
N LEU A 613 21.04 19.30 -29.13
CA LEU A 613 22.48 19.58 -29.12
C LEU A 613 23.19 19.29 -30.46
N LYS A 614 22.58 18.55 -31.40
CA LYS A 614 23.16 18.31 -32.72
C LYS A 614 22.99 19.54 -33.63
N ASP A 615 23.91 19.67 -34.59
CA ASP A 615 23.85 20.65 -35.67
C ASP A 615 23.79 22.12 -35.18
N ILE A 616 24.51 22.43 -34.09
CA ILE A 616 24.70 23.80 -33.60
C ILE A 616 25.93 24.39 -34.29
N GLY A 617 25.78 25.51 -35.00
CA GLY A 617 26.90 26.17 -35.68
C GLY A 617 27.99 26.65 -34.71
N GLU A 618 29.25 26.56 -35.13
CA GLU A 618 30.44 26.77 -34.28
C GLU A 618 30.58 28.20 -33.74
N ASN A 619 30.16 29.20 -34.53
CA ASN A 619 30.31 30.62 -34.19
C ASN A 619 29.05 31.22 -33.57
N ASN A 620 29.25 32.03 -32.52
CA ASN A 620 28.17 32.78 -31.87
C ASN A 620 27.65 33.92 -32.76
N ILE A 621 26.43 34.39 -32.48
CA ILE A 621 25.77 35.44 -33.28
C ILE A 621 26.41 36.80 -32.96
N THR A 622 26.85 37.51 -34.00
CA THR A 622 27.43 38.85 -33.88
C THR A 622 26.43 39.94 -34.27
N LYS A 623 26.70 41.18 -33.85
CA LYS A 623 25.87 42.35 -34.23
C LYS A 623 25.84 42.58 -35.75
N GLU A 624 26.92 42.23 -36.45
CA GLU A 624 27.03 42.38 -37.91
C GLU A 624 26.14 41.36 -38.62
N MET A 625 26.16 40.10 -38.18
CA MET A 625 25.26 39.05 -38.68
C MET A 625 23.78 39.41 -38.48
N ILE A 626 23.44 40.06 -37.36
CA ILE A 626 22.06 40.54 -37.12
C ILE A 626 21.69 41.63 -38.13
N LYS A 627 22.58 42.60 -38.41
CA LYS A 627 22.31 43.65 -39.42
C LYS A 627 22.14 43.06 -40.82
N GLU A 628 22.99 42.11 -41.18
CA GLU A 628 22.91 41.40 -42.46
C GLU A 628 21.61 40.61 -42.57
N LYS A 629 21.19 39.93 -41.51
CA LYS A 629 19.89 39.24 -41.43
C LYS A 629 18.73 40.20 -41.74
N GLU A 630 18.67 41.37 -41.10
CA GLU A 630 17.61 42.35 -41.36
C GLU A 630 17.62 42.87 -42.81
N TYR A 631 18.80 43.09 -43.39
CA TYR A 631 18.92 43.45 -44.82
C TYR A 631 18.38 42.32 -45.72
N LEU A 632 18.79 41.08 -45.48
CA LEU A 632 18.35 39.92 -46.25
C LEU A 632 16.85 39.66 -46.10
N LEU A 633 16.26 39.89 -44.94
CA LEU A 633 14.81 39.79 -44.75
C LEU A 633 14.04 40.82 -45.59
N ASN A 634 14.56 42.05 -45.73
CA ASN A 634 13.97 43.03 -46.65
C ASN A 634 14.09 42.58 -48.12
N VAL A 635 15.20 41.95 -48.50
CA VAL A 635 15.36 41.35 -49.84
C VAL A 635 14.35 40.23 -50.05
N VAL A 636 14.19 39.33 -49.06
CA VAL A 636 13.19 38.25 -49.09
C VAL A 636 11.78 38.80 -49.26
N GLN A 637 11.40 39.86 -48.53
CA GLN A 637 10.10 40.48 -48.68
C GLN A 637 9.84 40.96 -50.12
N ASN A 638 10.83 41.61 -50.75
CA ASN A 638 10.72 42.04 -52.14
C ASN A 638 10.60 40.87 -53.11
N LEU A 639 11.38 39.80 -52.91
CA LEU A 639 11.32 38.58 -53.73
C LEU A 639 9.95 37.90 -53.61
N VAL A 640 9.38 37.84 -52.40
CA VAL A 640 8.03 37.30 -52.18
C VAL A 640 6.98 38.15 -52.91
N ASN A 641 7.07 39.48 -52.82
CA ASN A 641 6.17 40.40 -53.54
C ASN A 641 6.29 40.27 -55.07
N GLU A 642 7.48 39.95 -55.58
CA GLU A 642 7.76 39.69 -57.01
C GLU A 642 7.44 38.23 -57.43
N ASN A 643 6.91 37.39 -56.53
CA ASN A 643 6.62 35.96 -56.73
C ASN A 643 7.86 35.11 -57.09
N ARG A 644 9.06 35.51 -56.64
CA ARG A 644 10.34 34.81 -56.83
C ARG A 644 10.65 33.88 -55.65
N ILE A 645 9.79 32.89 -55.46
CA ILE A 645 9.71 32.05 -54.25
C ILE A 645 10.94 31.16 -54.03
N ALA A 646 11.51 30.60 -55.10
CA ALA A 646 12.69 29.73 -54.99
C ALA A 646 13.92 30.47 -54.44
N GLU A 647 14.14 31.72 -54.90
CA GLU A 647 15.25 32.55 -54.44
C GLU A 647 15.06 33.01 -52.99
N ALA A 648 13.82 33.36 -52.62
CA ALA A 648 13.47 33.66 -51.23
C ALA A 648 13.72 32.45 -50.32
N LEU A 649 13.35 31.24 -50.76
CA LEU A 649 13.57 30.00 -50.00
C LEU A 649 15.05 29.68 -49.79
N GLU A 650 15.89 29.92 -50.80
CA GLU A 650 17.35 29.72 -50.71
C GLU A 650 17.96 30.63 -49.64
N ILE A 651 17.66 31.93 -49.68
CA ILE A 651 18.13 32.91 -48.69
C ILE A 651 17.64 32.52 -47.28
N LEU A 652 16.35 32.19 -47.13
CA LEU A 652 15.78 31.80 -45.85
C LEU A 652 16.38 30.50 -45.31
N SER A 653 16.73 29.56 -46.17
CA SER A 653 17.37 28.29 -45.78
C SER A 653 18.77 28.52 -45.21
N GLU A 654 19.56 29.41 -45.81
CA GLU A 654 20.86 29.81 -45.25
C GLU A 654 20.71 30.58 -43.95
N LEU A 655 19.75 31.51 -43.88
CA LEU A 655 19.43 32.22 -42.65
C LEU A 655 19.01 31.26 -41.53
N LYS A 656 18.21 30.22 -41.82
CA LYS A 656 17.77 29.20 -40.84
C LYS A 656 18.93 28.41 -40.25
N LYS A 657 20.01 28.14 -41.01
CA LYS A 657 21.21 27.47 -40.47
C LYS A 657 21.88 28.30 -39.37
N ILE A 658 21.84 29.62 -39.49
CA ILE A 658 22.47 30.55 -38.55
C ILE A 658 21.52 30.89 -37.40
N PHE A 659 20.27 31.26 -37.73
CA PHE A 659 19.22 31.78 -36.86
C PHE A 659 18.05 30.79 -36.74
N LYS A 660 18.37 29.54 -36.36
CA LYS A 660 17.47 28.37 -36.35
C LYS A 660 16.09 28.57 -35.72
N PHE A 661 16.03 29.37 -34.66
CA PHE A 661 14.81 29.62 -33.86
C PHE A 661 14.37 31.09 -33.91
N ASP A 662 14.76 31.85 -34.94
CA ASP A 662 14.30 33.23 -35.10
C ASP A 662 12.85 33.24 -35.65
N PRO A 663 11.86 33.77 -34.89
CA PRO A 663 10.45 33.71 -35.27
C PRO A 663 10.15 34.41 -36.60
N THR A 664 10.83 35.51 -36.90
CA THR A 664 10.61 36.25 -38.17
C THR A 664 11.03 35.40 -39.37
N ILE A 665 12.19 34.73 -39.29
CA ILE A 665 12.65 33.82 -40.35
C ILE A 665 11.69 32.63 -40.50
N LEU A 666 11.22 32.07 -39.37
CA LEU A 666 10.26 30.97 -39.37
C LEU A 666 8.91 31.39 -39.99
N ASN A 667 8.42 32.59 -39.72
CA ASN A 667 7.22 33.13 -40.36
C ASN A 667 7.38 33.25 -41.89
N TYR A 668 8.49 33.83 -42.37
CA TYR A 668 8.77 33.90 -43.81
C TYR A 668 8.93 32.52 -44.47
N LEU A 669 9.60 31.58 -43.81
CA LEU A 669 9.67 30.19 -44.27
C LEU A 669 8.28 29.56 -44.36
N GLY A 670 7.40 29.89 -43.42
CA GLY A 670 6.00 29.54 -43.45
C GLY A 670 5.31 29.99 -44.74
N VAL A 671 5.37 31.29 -45.02
CA VAL A 671 4.78 31.92 -46.21
C VAL A 671 5.35 31.33 -47.51
N VAL A 672 6.68 31.22 -47.61
CA VAL A 672 7.35 30.72 -48.82
C VAL A 672 7.04 29.24 -49.05
N ASN A 673 7.01 28.41 -48.00
CA ASN A 673 6.61 27.00 -48.13
C ASN A 673 5.13 26.86 -48.51
N TYR A 674 4.26 27.71 -47.96
CA TYR A 674 2.85 27.77 -48.36
C TYR A 674 2.71 28.07 -49.86
N MET A 675 3.40 29.10 -50.35
CA MET A 675 3.40 29.47 -51.77
C MET A 675 4.00 28.39 -52.68
N ASN A 676 4.93 27.59 -52.17
CA ASN A 676 5.56 26.48 -52.90
C ASN A 676 4.78 25.15 -52.80
N GLY A 677 3.61 25.13 -52.14
CA GLY A 677 2.77 23.94 -51.98
C GLY A 677 3.20 22.97 -50.87
N ASN A 678 4.20 23.34 -50.07
CA ASN A 678 4.73 22.54 -48.96
C ASN A 678 3.98 22.85 -47.65
N TYR A 679 2.69 22.52 -47.58
CA TYR A 679 1.82 22.98 -46.50
C TYR A 679 2.19 22.46 -45.10
N ASP A 680 2.70 21.24 -44.98
CA ASP A 680 3.11 20.67 -43.68
C ASP A 680 4.33 21.40 -43.11
N GLU A 681 5.33 21.67 -43.96
CA GLU A 681 6.50 22.46 -43.58
C GLU A 681 6.11 23.91 -43.29
N ALA A 682 5.15 24.48 -44.04
CA ALA A 682 4.61 25.80 -43.77
C ALA A 682 4.00 25.89 -42.36
N ILE A 683 3.11 24.95 -42.00
CA ILE A 683 2.49 24.90 -40.68
C ILE A 683 3.53 24.69 -39.59
N ASN A 684 4.49 23.76 -39.77
CA ASN A 684 5.52 23.51 -38.77
C ASN A 684 6.35 24.76 -38.47
N ASN A 685 6.77 25.52 -39.49
CA ASN A 685 7.54 26.74 -39.28
C ASN A 685 6.68 27.85 -38.63
N LEU A 686 5.45 28.06 -39.09
CA LEU A 686 4.55 29.07 -38.52
C LEU A 686 4.15 28.76 -37.08
N ALA A 687 3.86 27.50 -36.78
CA ALA A 687 3.54 27.03 -35.44
C ALA A 687 4.73 27.18 -34.49
N LEU A 688 5.94 26.89 -34.97
CA LEU A 688 7.16 27.13 -34.22
C LEU A 688 7.39 28.65 -33.98
N SER A 689 7.07 29.49 -34.96
CA SER A 689 7.07 30.95 -34.81
C SER A 689 6.11 31.40 -33.70
N ASP A 690 4.85 30.95 -33.71
CA ASP A 690 3.83 31.31 -32.71
C ASP A 690 4.19 30.86 -31.29
N VAL A 691 4.79 29.68 -31.14
CA VAL A 691 5.22 29.23 -29.81
C VAL A 691 6.43 30.01 -29.28
N LEU A 692 7.26 30.60 -30.14
CA LEU A 692 8.41 31.40 -29.73
C LEU A 692 8.06 32.89 -29.56
N GLU A 693 7.29 33.47 -30.46
CA GLU A 693 6.83 34.87 -30.43
C GLU A 693 5.31 34.95 -30.37
N GLU A 694 4.81 35.31 -29.19
CA GLU A 694 3.37 35.36 -28.93
C GLU A 694 2.72 36.62 -29.51
N ASN A 695 1.44 36.49 -29.84
CA ASN A 695 0.59 37.61 -30.27
C ASN A 695 1.13 38.33 -31.52
N ASN A 696 1.87 37.62 -32.37
CA ASN A 696 2.33 38.14 -33.65
C ASN A 696 1.21 38.01 -34.69
N PHE A 697 0.64 39.14 -35.11
CA PHE A 697 -0.48 39.20 -36.07
C PHE A 697 -0.17 38.43 -37.37
N ASP A 698 0.98 38.69 -37.98
CA ASP A 698 1.36 38.09 -39.26
C ASP A 698 1.44 36.56 -39.18
N THR A 699 2.06 36.04 -38.12
CA THR A 699 2.18 34.58 -37.90
C THR A 699 0.81 33.94 -37.78
N LEU A 700 -0.08 34.50 -36.96
CA LEU A 700 -1.43 33.97 -36.74
C LEU A 700 -2.30 34.03 -37.99
N TYR A 701 -2.24 35.15 -38.72
CA TYR A 701 -2.95 35.31 -39.99
C TYR A 701 -2.45 34.32 -41.05
N ASN A 702 -1.14 34.21 -41.23
CA ASN A 702 -0.52 33.27 -42.17
C ASN A 702 -0.90 31.82 -41.83
N MET A 703 -0.89 31.43 -40.55
CA MET A 703 -1.36 30.11 -40.12
C MET A 703 -2.81 29.85 -40.53
N ALA A 704 -3.68 30.84 -40.31
CA ALA A 704 -5.09 30.73 -40.67
C ALA A 704 -5.26 30.48 -42.18
N CYS A 705 -4.51 31.18 -43.03
CA CYS A 705 -4.51 30.96 -44.48
C CYS A 705 -4.06 29.55 -44.86
N VAL A 706 -3.00 29.02 -44.23
CA VAL A 706 -2.54 27.65 -44.53
C VAL A 706 -3.59 26.61 -44.10
N PHE A 707 -4.21 26.77 -42.93
CA PHE A 707 -5.28 25.87 -42.48
C PHE A 707 -6.53 25.94 -43.36
N GLU A 708 -6.93 27.14 -43.80
CA GLU A 708 -8.04 27.32 -44.73
C GLU A 708 -7.79 26.56 -46.03
N PHE A 709 -6.58 26.70 -46.58
CA PHE A 709 -6.19 26.03 -47.82
C PHE A 709 -6.13 24.50 -47.67
N LYS A 710 -5.67 23.98 -46.52
CA LYS A 710 -5.69 22.54 -46.22
C LYS A 710 -7.10 21.99 -45.96
N GLY A 711 -8.13 22.83 -45.90
CA GLY A 711 -9.50 22.43 -45.57
C GLY A 711 -9.75 22.20 -44.08
N SER A 712 -8.81 22.57 -43.21
CA SER A 712 -8.96 22.52 -41.74
C SER A 712 -9.70 23.76 -41.24
N LEU A 713 -10.98 23.87 -41.62
CA LEU A 713 -11.80 25.07 -41.42
C LEU A 713 -11.93 25.51 -39.96
N GLU A 714 -12.04 24.57 -39.01
CA GLU A 714 -12.10 24.90 -37.58
C GLU A 714 -10.81 25.57 -37.09
N MET A 715 -9.65 25.05 -37.52
CA MET A 715 -8.34 25.62 -37.20
C MET A 715 -8.14 26.98 -37.88
N ALA A 716 -8.54 27.10 -39.14
CA ALA A 716 -8.51 28.36 -39.88
C ALA A 716 -9.31 29.43 -39.14
N ARG A 717 -10.55 29.13 -38.76
CA ARG A 717 -11.42 30.03 -38.01
C ARG A 717 -10.82 30.40 -36.66
N TYR A 718 -10.25 29.44 -35.92
CA TYR A 718 -9.60 29.69 -34.64
C TYR A 718 -8.45 30.71 -34.76
N TYR A 719 -7.55 30.52 -35.73
CA TYR A 719 -6.42 31.44 -35.93
C TYR A 719 -6.84 32.77 -36.57
N TYR A 720 -7.83 32.79 -37.46
CA TYR A 720 -8.42 34.04 -37.95
C TYR A 720 -9.00 34.87 -36.80
N GLN A 721 -9.72 34.25 -35.86
CA GLN A 721 -10.25 34.96 -34.69
C GLN A 721 -9.13 35.58 -33.85
N LYS A 722 -8.06 34.83 -33.57
CA LYS A 722 -6.89 35.36 -32.85
C LYS A 722 -6.22 36.52 -33.59
N SER A 723 -6.06 36.40 -34.91
CA SER A 723 -5.49 37.48 -35.73
C SER A 723 -6.40 38.71 -35.76
N TYR A 724 -7.73 38.53 -35.79
CA TYR A 724 -8.71 39.61 -35.71
C TYR A 724 -8.59 40.42 -34.42
N ASP A 725 -8.41 39.72 -33.29
CA ASP A 725 -8.28 40.34 -31.98
C ASP A 725 -7.01 41.21 -31.86
N LEU A 726 -5.96 40.87 -32.62
CA LEU A 726 -4.67 41.58 -32.66
C LEU A 726 -4.55 42.60 -33.81
N CYS A 727 -5.51 42.64 -34.73
CA CYS A 727 -5.46 43.50 -35.90
C CYS A 727 -5.82 44.96 -35.54
N ASP A 728 -4.86 45.87 -35.79
CA ASP A 728 -5.02 47.31 -35.61
C ASP A 728 -5.54 48.02 -36.88
N ASP A 729 -5.39 47.41 -38.06
CA ASP A 729 -5.87 47.96 -39.35
C ASP A 729 -7.36 47.67 -39.53
N ASN A 730 -8.19 48.73 -39.55
CA ASN A 730 -9.64 48.60 -39.65
C ASN A 730 -10.13 47.93 -40.95
N GLN A 731 -9.43 48.14 -42.08
CA GLN A 731 -9.82 47.54 -43.35
C GLN A 731 -9.51 46.04 -43.34
N LEU A 732 -8.30 45.67 -42.95
CA LEU A 732 -7.88 44.28 -42.86
C LEU A 732 -8.69 43.51 -41.82
N LYS A 733 -9.02 44.16 -40.69
CA LYS A 733 -9.91 43.61 -39.66
C LYS A 733 -11.31 43.29 -40.21
N GLN A 734 -11.86 44.14 -41.07
CA GLN A 734 -13.14 43.88 -41.74
C GLN A 734 -13.05 42.72 -42.75
N GLU A 735 -11.93 42.59 -43.45
CA GLU A 735 -11.68 41.46 -44.37
C GLU A 735 -11.62 40.13 -43.60
N ILE A 736 -10.86 40.07 -42.51
CA ILE A 736 -10.79 38.89 -41.62
C ILE A 736 -12.17 38.53 -41.07
N TYR A 737 -12.94 39.52 -40.60
CA TYR A 737 -14.31 39.29 -40.13
C TYR A 737 -15.21 38.67 -41.20
N ASN A 738 -15.09 39.12 -42.45
CA ASN A 738 -15.85 38.56 -43.56
C ASN A 738 -15.43 37.12 -43.87
N ILE A 739 -14.13 36.79 -43.74
CA ILE A 739 -13.61 35.42 -43.92
C ILE A 739 -14.15 34.51 -42.81
N ILE A 740 -14.06 34.92 -41.54
CA ILE A 740 -14.58 34.16 -40.39
C ILE A 740 -16.06 33.80 -40.57
N ASN A 741 -16.88 34.72 -41.10
CA ASN A 741 -18.31 34.47 -41.33
C ASN A 741 -18.61 33.57 -42.54
N LYS A 742 -17.67 33.45 -43.49
CA LYS A 742 -17.78 32.54 -44.64
C LYS A 742 -17.39 31.11 -44.27
N ILE A 743 -16.44 30.95 -43.36
CA ILE A 743 -16.03 29.66 -42.80
C ILE A 743 -17.08 29.21 -41.78
N LYS A 744 -18.11 28.50 -42.26
CA LYS A 744 -19.20 27.97 -41.42
C LYS A 744 -18.83 26.67 -40.74
#